data_AF-A0A957CER1-F1
#
_entry.id   AF-A0A957CER1-F1
#
_cell.length_a   1.000
_cell.length_b   1.000
_cell.length_c   1.000
_cell.angle_alpha   90.00
_cell.angle_beta   90.00
_cell.angle_gamma   90.00
#
_symmetry.space_group_name_H-M   'P 1'
#
loop_
_entity.id
_entity.type
_entity.pdbx_description
1 polymer ?
#
loop_
_entity_poly.entity_id
_entity_poly.type
_entity_poly.pdbx_seq_one_letter_code
_entity_poly.pdbx_strand_id
1 'polypeptide(L)'
;RALVASQRLAEEDILFLEQELVPLMLSDGAYSNQISEAQTREVTTSSGAPLWKFIVAHQTTGWGQHSNDSFTRLVDAGILKHVDETISFRYERFYDYFGGRELYAQLPTGIAARAARYQAMAETAYTKPFLSGPIIHALGMELATENIPLIMHLADLKSHQIRDKLVAALTEYGQENREKTRALLGQLWQAGQSLKGNLARAGEWLWDTFYHDAVSSTCSASDYIVITVAARLQFQDLLETILADWSPAVRAVAIRQSFILWRRDKEAGFALLSNLADRLLHGWQLPRPHILESLIGLSLMFLFDAYTEPEWANRLRTLWRKLLERLLFIKPGEGSKRPFTPKTLLRTAVLKTIIGFAAKTTRETPDDSVLDLPELRLFFKKDAERGQRRRTALRLCEFMDVAETAVTDLHQLSLSLINERDLLIAILAQTAWRRHVLAHPDEAIPLVVNLFDKAIEVEPAGPFSHVVPTFAIPLDDKSATEAGRKALSHIYATINQRTQGRWQNKQRSQRWPGLTFFCMAQSGQTRDVPLCPEVSKIVAQMIAQRDMAYITWVIKEELRNALVEFGYYQFGFAILKMIVREPELVQEPSVRQGIIDLLSRAYVYEPELVENFLEVNQLVNDMGRAIRTNIPTETIGDLVNYRAAMFWFEVLVNNHRSQTFQSLTWVFNQLGTCNRLETWVTLLFQFMVNEIYGEPVFA
;
A
#
# COMPACT_ATOMS: atom_id res chain seq x y z
N ARG A 1 27.38 24.77 -17.93
CA ARG A 1 27.70 24.72 -19.38
C ARG A 1 26.93 25.75 -20.21
N ALA A 2 25.60 25.83 -20.14
CA ALA A 2 24.83 26.86 -20.87
C ALA A 2 25.24 28.30 -20.49
N LEU A 3 25.50 28.57 -19.19
CA LEU A 3 25.95 29.89 -18.73
C LEU A 3 27.35 30.27 -19.25
N VAL A 4 28.27 29.30 -19.33
CA VAL A 4 29.60 29.48 -19.91
C VAL A 4 29.51 29.69 -21.42
N ALA A 5 28.69 28.91 -22.12
CA ALA A 5 28.43 29.08 -23.55
C ALA A 5 27.78 30.43 -23.88
N SER A 6 26.96 30.96 -22.98
CA SER A 6 26.38 32.31 -23.08
C SER A 6 27.31 33.44 -22.63
N GLN A 7 28.58 33.14 -22.31
CA GLN A 7 29.58 34.08 -21.79
C GLN A 7 29.19 34.81 -20.50
N ARG A 8 28.21 34.29 -19.75
CA ARG A 8 27.78 34.83 -18.46
C ARG A 8 28.67 34.38 -17.30
N LEU A 9 29.44 33.31 -17.50
CA LEU A 9 30.46 32.79 -16.58
C LEU A 9 31.69 32.36 -17.37
N ALA A 10 32.88 32.54 -16.83
CA ALA A 10 34.14 31.96 -17.32
C ALA A 10 34.37 30.57 -16.70
N GLU A 11 35.25 29.76 -17.31
CA GLU A 11 35.65 28.48 -16.71
C GLU A 11 36.33 28.66 -15.34
N GLU A 12 37.10 29.74 -15.19
CA GLU A 12 37.75 30.14 -13.94
C GLU A 12 36.74 30.39 -12.80
N ASP A 13 35.53 30.86 -13.13
CA ASP A 13 34.46 31.07 -12.13
C ASP A 13 33.96 29.72 -11.57
N ILE A 14 33.82 28.74 -12.46
CA ILE A 14 33.40 27.39 -12.10
C ILE A 14 34.49 26.68 -11.31
N LEU A 15 35.75 26.83 -11.71
CA LEU A 15 36.89 26.28 -10.97
C LEU A 15 36.99 26.88 -9.57
N PHE A 16 36.80 28.19 -9.43
CA PHE A 16 36.75 28.84 -8.12
C PHE A 16 35.64 28.26 -7.23
N LEU A 17 34.44 28.09 -7.78
CA LEU A 17 33.33 27.46 -7.05
C LEU A 17 33.68 26.03 -6.59
N GLU A 18 34.18 25.20 -7.52
CA GLU A 18 34.44 23.77 -7.29
C GLU A 18 35.63 23.53 -6.35
N GLN A 19 36.71 24.31 -6.47
CA GLN A 19 37.94 24.08 -5.73
C GLN A 19 37.98 24.81 -4.38
N GLU A 20 37.28 25.94 -4.26
CA GLU A 20 37.47 26.83 -3.10
C GLU A 20 36.23 26.90 -2.20
N LEU A 21 35.02 26.87 -2.75
CA LEU A 21 33.78 27.06 -1.98
C LEU A 21 33.07 25.75 -1.64
N VAL A 22 32.87 24.88 -2.63
CA VAL A 22 32.15 23.60 -2.46
C VAL A 22 32.82 22.68 -1.43
N PRO A 23 34.16 22.57 -1.34
CA PRO A 23 34.80 21.73 -0.31
C PRO A 23 34.47 22.18 1.11
N LEU A 24 34.27 23.49 1.34
CA LEU A 24 33.85 24.02 2.64
C LEU A 24 32.40 23.65 2.99
N MET A 25 31.54 23.52 1.98
CA MET A 25 30.16 23.07 2.15
C MET A 25 30.04 21.57 2.42
N LEU A 26 31.05 20.79 2.02
CA LEU A 26 31.14 19.34 2.18
C LEU A 26 32.11 18.90 3.28
N SER A 27 32.76 19.83 3.98
CA SER A 27 33.69 19.50 5.04
C SER A 27 33.00 18.73 6.17
N ASP A 28 33.72 17.80 6.78
CA ASP A 28 33.18 16.98 7.87
C ASP A 28 32.55 17.85 8.97
N GLY A 29 31.30 17.55 9.31
CA GLY A 29 30.52 18.29 10.29
C GLY A 29 29.64 19.42 9.71
N ALA A 30 29.95 19.95 8.53
CA ALA A 30 29.12 20.95 7.84
C ALA A 30 27.99 20.28 7.06
N TYR A 31 28.30 19.67 5.91
CA TYR A 31 27.36 19.06 4.96
C TYR A 31 26.10 19.92 4.75
N SER A 32 26.33 21.15 4.29
CA SER A 32 25.32 22.20 4.22
C SER A 32 25.46 22.97 2.91
N ASN A 33 24.36 23.44 2.33
CA ASN A 33 24.37 24.26 1.11
C ASN A 33 24.84 25.72 1.32
N GLN A 34 25.41 26.01 2.49
CA GLN A 34 25.79 27.34 2.94
C GLN A 34 27.06 27.28 3.79
N ILE A 35 27.86 28.35 3.71
CA ILE A 35 29.04 28.62 4.53
C ILE A 35 28.97 30.05 5.07
N SER A 36 29.53 30.27 6.25
CA SER A 36 29.69 31.61 6.81
C SER A 36 30.97 32.27 6.29
N GLU A 37 31.00 33.60 6.26
CA GLU A 37 32.24 34.34 5.99
C GLU A 37 33.37 33.95 6.94
N ALA A 38 33.06 33.64 8.20
CA ALA A 38 34.06 33.20 9.17
C ALA A 38 34.82 31.95 8.69
N GLN A 39 34.11 30.97 8.12
CA GLN A 39 34.74 29.78 7.53
C GLN A 39 35.68 30.14 6.36
N THR A 40 35.36 31.18 5.59
CA THR A 40 36.22 31.64 4.48
C THR A 40 37.48 32.38 4.95
N ARG A 41 37.51 32.88 6.20
CA ARG A 41 38.68 33.56 6.78
C ARG A 41 39.75 32.59 7.26
N GLU A 42 39.36 31.38 7.59
CA GLU A 42 40.23 30.33 8.14
C GLU A 42 40.93 29.48 7.06
N VAL A 43 40.56 29.68 5.78
CA VAL A 43 41.03 28.83 4.67
C VAL A 43 41.81 29.65 3.64
N THR A 44 42.86 29.04 3.11
CA THR A 44 43.66 29.56 2.00
C THR A 44 43.25 28.89 0.69
N THR A 45 43.23 29.65 -0.39
CA THR A 45 42.98 29.14 -1.74
C THR A 45 44.09 28.21 -2.21
N SER A 46 43.83 27.48 -3.29
CA SER A 46 44.84 26.72 -4.03
C SER A 46 46.08 27.55 -4.42
N SER A 47 45.90 28.86 -4.62
CA SER A 47 46.98 29.82 -4.88
C SER A 47 47.72 30.32 -3.62
N GLY A 48 47.39 29.82 -2.44
CA GLY A 48 48.00 30.19 -1.16
C GLY A 48 47.52 31.52 -0.56
N ALA A 49 46.52 32.18 -1.15
CA ALA A 49 45.99 33.45 -0.65
C ALA A 49 44.75 33.19 0.25
N PRO A 50 44.45 34.04 1.25
CA PRO A 50 43.25 33.86 2.07
C PRO A 50 41.96 33.94 1.23
N LEU A 51 41.06 32.95 1.35
CA LEU A 51 39.85 32.85 0.53
C LEU A 51 38.92 34.06 0.70
N TRP A 52 38.77 34.56 1.92
CA TRP A 52 37.95 35.75 2.19
C TRP A 52 38.32 36.97 1.34
N LYS A 53 39.58 37.10 0.88
CA LYS A 53 39.99 38.21 0.00
C LYS A 53 39.31 38.16 -1.36
N PHE A 54 38.97 36.98 -1.87
CA PHE A 54 38.26 36.82 -3.14
C PHE A 54 36.74 37.01 -3.01
N ILE A 55 36.24 37.15 -1.77
CA ILE A 55 34.81 37.26 -1.46
C ILE A 55 34.47 38.68 -0.97
N VAL A 56 35.30 39.26 -0.09
CA VAL A 56 35.05 40.54 0.60
C VAL A 56 35.74 41.73 -0.08
N ALA A 57 36.79 41.54 -0.88
CA ALA A 57 37.60 42.65 -1.42
C ALA A 57 36.87 43.57 -2.42
N HIS A 58 35.58 43.36 -2.69
CA HIS A 58 34.76 44.23 -3.53
C HIS A 58 33.96 45.31 -2.78
N GLN A 59 34.08 45.44 -1.45
CA GLN A 59 33.37 46.53 -0.77
C GLN A 59 34.04 47.91 -0.89
N THR A 60 35.34 48.04 -1.16
CA THR A 60 35.99 49.34 -1.47
C THR A 60 37.49 49.19 -1.73
N THR A 61 37.93 49.18 -2.99
CA THR A 61 39.28 49.64 -3.34
C THR A 61 39.22 50.42 -4.64
N GLY A 62 39.36 51.74 -4.57
CA GLY A 62 39.32 52.68 -5.71
C GLY A 62 40.52 52.59 -6.66
N TRP A 63 41.16 51.42 -6.77
CA TRP A 63 42.33 51.19 -7.62
C TRP A 63 42.07 49.95 -8.47
N GLY A 64 41.76 50.17 -9.75
CA GLY A 64 41.24 49.20 -10.71
C GLY A 64 42.18 48.07 -11.14
N GLN A 65 42.68 47.28 -10.20
CA GLN A 65 43.29 45.98 -10.47
C GLN A 65 42.41 44.88 -9.85
N HIS A 66 41.64 44.19 -10.69
CA HIS A 66 40.67 43.19 -10.27
C HIS A 66 41.39 41.88 -9.92
N SER A 67 41.41 41.52 -8.64
CA SER A 67 41.74 40.17 -8.20
C SER A 67 40.51 39.29 -8.37
N ASN A 68 40.41 38.59 -9.50
CA ASN A 68 39.50 37.47 -9.73
C ASN A 68 38.02 37.71 -9.31
N ASP A 69 37.22 38.36 -10.18
CA ASP A 69 35.78 38.66 -10.01
C ASP A 69 34.85 37.42 -9.96
N SER A 70 35.40 36.22 -9.81
CA SER A 70 34.66 34.95 -9.90
C SER A 70 33.47 34.87 -8.96
N PHE A 71 33.64 35.31 -7.71
CA PHE A 71 32.55 35.29 -6.73
C PHE A 71 31.37 36.19 -7.14
N THR A 72 31.64 37.43 -7.53
CA THR A 72 30.64 38.39 -8.00
C THR A 72 29.88 37.85 -9.21
N ARG A 73 30.62 37.30 -10.20
CA ARG A 73 30.00 36.71 -11.39
C ARG A 73 29.10 35.52 -11.05
N LEU A 74 29.47 34.68 -10.08
CA LEU A 74 28.62 33.57 -9.61
C LEU A 74 27.34 34.07 -8.92
N VAL A 75 27.40 35.17 -8.16
CA VAL A 75 26.23 35.80 -7.53
C VAL A 75 25.33 36.46 -8.59
N ASP A 76 25.90 37.22 -9.52
CA ASP A 76 25.19 37.90 -10.61
C ASP A 76 24.55 36.91 -11.60
N ALA A 77 25.22 35.79 -11.86
CA ALA A 77 24.66 34.68 -12.63
C ALA A 77 23.53 33.94 -11.89
N GLY A 78 23.33 34.24 -10.61
CA GLY A 78 22.31 33.62 -9.76
C GLY A 78 22.64 32.19 -9.36
N ILE A 79 23.91 31.79 -9.37
CA ILE A 79 24.36 30.50 -8.84
C ILE A 79 24.43 30.56 -7.33
N LEU A 80 25.09 31.61 -6.81
CA LEU A 80 25.22 31.87 -5.38
C LEU A 80 24.33 33.03 -4.94
N LYS A 81 24.06 33.09 -3.64
CA LYS A 81 23.54 34.26 -2.94
C LYS A 81 24.43 34.57 -1.74
N HIS A 82 24.59 35.84 -1.45
CA HIS A 82 25.30 36.34 -0.28
C HIS A 82 24.36 37.24 0.52
N VAL A 83 23.98 36.81 1.72
CA VAL A 83 23.05 37.52 2.61
C VAL A 83 23.55 37.37 4.04
N ASP A 84 23.65 38.47 4.79
CA ASP A 84 24.02 38.48 6.22
C ASP A 84 25.24 37.60 6.53
N GLU A 85 26.36 37.86 5.85
CA GLU A 85 27.64 37.12 6.00
C GLU A 85 27.55 35.60 5.68
N THR A 86 26.47 35.17 5.02
CA THR A 86 26.23 33.78 4.64
C THR A 86 26.25 33.63 3.12
N ILE A 87 27.14 32.77 2.64
CA ILE A 87 27.27 32.41 1.24
C ILE A 87 26.57 31.08 1.03
N SER A 88 25.65 31.02 0.09
CA SER A 88 24.90 29.78 -0.18
C SER A 88 24.53 29.65 -1.63
N PHE A 89 24.19 28.43 -2.05
CA PHE A 89 23.57 28.25 -3.36
C PHE A 89 22.20 28.90 -3.40
N ARG A 90 21.89 29.58 -4.51
CA ARG A 90 20.57 30.19 -4.71
C ARG A 90 19.47 29.13 -4.82
N TYR A 91 19.79 28.00 -5.44
CA TYR A 91 18.90 26.84 -5.59
C TYR A 91 19.63 25.56 -5.19
N GLU A 92 18.93 24.67 -4.49
CA GLU A 92 19.48 23.40 -4.00
C GLU A 92 20.03 22.52 -5.13
N ARG A 93 19.39 22.50 -6.30
CA ARG A 93 19.88 21.76 -7.48
C ARG A 93 21.30 22.11 -7.91
N PHE A 94 21.75 23.36 -7.67
CA PHE A 94 23.14 23.72 -7.94
C PHE A 94 24.08 23.09 -6.90
N TYR A 95 23.69 23.10 -5.64
CA TYR A 95 24.43 22.40 -4.59
C TYR A 95 24.52 20.90 -4.87
N ASP A 96 23.41 20.26 -5.26
CA ASP A 96 23.38 18.84 -5.60
C ASP A 96 24.36 18.50 -6.74
N TYR A 97 24.36 19.34 -7.78
CA TYR A 97 25.25 19.19 -8.94
C TYR A 97 26.72 19.35 -8.56
N PHE A 98 27.10 20.51 -8.00
CA PHE A 98 28.50 20.81 -7.72
C PHE A 98 29.03 19.98 -6.55
N GLY A 99 28.23 19.80 -5.50
CA GLY A 99 28.56 18.95 -4.37
C GLY A 99 28.72 17.50 -4.78
N GLY A 100 27.85 16.98 -5.65
CA GLY A 100 27.97 15.61 -6.14
C GLY A 100 29.21 15.37 -6.99
N ARG A 101 29.60 16.35 -7.81
CA ARG A 101 30.87 16.30 -8.56
C ARG A 101 32.08 16.22 -7.63
N GLU A 102 32.09 17.02 -6.58
CA GLU A 102 33.17 17.03 -5.59
C GLU A 102 33.22 15.71 -4.81
N LEU A 103 32.08 15.21 -4.33
CA LEU A 103 32.02 13.90 -3.68
C LEU A 103 32.53 12.80 -4.59
N TYR A 104 32.13 12.80 -5.87
CA TYR A 104 32.58 11.83 -6.85
C TYR A 104 34.10 11.88 -7.07
N ALA A 105 34.70 13.08 -7.14
CA ALA A 105 36.14 13.27 -7.30
C ALA A 105 36.95 12.74 -6.10
N GLN A 106 36.37 12.78 -4.90
CA GLN A 106 36.99 12.28 -3.67
C GLN A 106 36.80 10.78 -3.43
N LEU A 107 36.07 10.07 -4.30
CA LEU A 107 35.84 8.63 -4.10
C LEU A 107 37.14 7.83 -4.23
N PRO A 108 37.38 6.88 -3.31
CA PRO A 108 38.56 6.03 -3.38
C PRO A 108 38.55 5.15 -4.64
N THR A 109 39.72 4.67 -5.05
CA THR A 109 39.81 3.69 -6.13
C THR A 109 39.34 2.31 -5.65
N GLY A 110 38.61 1.58 -6.51
CA GLY A 110 38.17 0.21 -6.25
C GLY A 110 36.73 0.09 -5.74
N ILE A 111 36.03 -0.95 -6.16
CA ILE A 111 34.58 -1.13 -5.95
C ILE A 111 34.20 -1.16 -4.45
N ALA A 112 34.88 -1.99 -3.66
CA ALA A 112 34.54 -2.16 -2.25
C ALA A 112 34.74 -0.87 -1.44
N ALA A 113 35.83 -0.15 -1.68
CA ALA A 113 36.12 1.12 -0.99
C ALA A 113 35.11 2.21 -1.38
N ARG A 114 34.75 2.32 -2.67
CA ARG A 114 33.70 3.24 -3.13
C ARG A 114 32.36 2.91 -2.50
N ALA A 115 32.00 1.63 -2.46
CA ALA A 115 30.74 1.21 -1.88
C ALA A 115 30.64 1.53 -0.39
N ALA A 116 31.70 1.24 0.37
CA ALA A 116 31.79 1.61 1.78
C ALA A 116 31.67 3.13 1.98
N ARG A 117 32.30 3.94 1.11
CA ARG A 117 32.19 5.40 1.16
C ARG A 117 30.77 5.87 0.88
N TYR A 118 30.10 5.34 -0.16
CA TYR A 118 28.70 5.66 -0.43
C TYR A 118 27.76 5.27 0.70
N GLN A 119 27.97 4.10 1.30
CA GLN A 119 27.18 3.67 2.44
C GLN A 119 27.36 4.63 3.63
N ALA A 120 28.59 4.99 3.98
CA ALA A 120 28.87 5.94 5.07
C ALA A 120 28.28 7.33 4.80
N MET A 121 28.35 7.81 3.56
CA MET A 121 27.71 9.08 3.16
C MET A 121 26.18 8.98 3.25
N ALA A 122 25.57 7.88 2.81
CA ALA A 122 24.13 7.68 2.89
C ALA A 122 23.63 7.61 4.35
N GLU A 123 24.42 7.01 5.25
CA GLU A 123 24.16 7.01 6.69
C GLU A 123 24.28 8.43 7.28
N THR A 124 25.27 9.21 6.85
CA THR A 124 25.49 10.61 7.27
C THR A 124 24.39 11.55 6.77
N ALA A 125 23.90 11.35 5.54
CA ALA A 125 22.86 12.16 4.92
C ALA A 125 21.54 12.14 5.72
N TYR A 126 21.39 11.20 6.65
CA TYR A 126 20.28 11.17 7.58
C TYR A 126 20.27 12.33 8.57
N THR A 127 21.42 12.60 9.22
CA THR A 127 21.57 13.74 10.15
C THR A 127 21.94 15.03 9.41
N LYS A 128 22.30 14.92 8.13
CA LYS A 128 22.69 16.01 7.24
C LYS A 128 21.92 15.93 5.91
N PRO A 129 20.63 16.32 5.87
CA PRO A 129 19.75 16.12 4.73
C PRO A 129 20.28 16.69 3.41
N PHE A 130 20.99 17.83 3.46
CA PHE A 130 21.60 18.45 2.29
C PHE A 130 22.56 17.51 1.56
N LEU A 131 23.21 16.55 2.23
CA LEU A 131 24.10 15.58 1.57
C LEU A 131 23.36 14.63 0.62
N SER A 132 22.03 14.51 0.74
CA SER A 132 21.21 13.62 -0.09
C SER A 132 21.36 13.86 -1.58
N GLY A 133 21.16 15.11 -2.03
CA GLY A 133 21.23 15.47 -3.44
C GLY A 133 22.62 15.26 -4.06
N PRO A 134 23.70 15.73 -3.41
CA PRO A 134 25.07 15.41 -3.81
C PRO A 134 25.36 13.91 -3.96
N ILE A 135 24.91 13.06 -3.03
CA ILE A 135 25.09 11.60 -3.16
C ILE A 135 24.36 11.06 -4.40
N ILE A 136 23.11 11.48 -4.61
CA ILE A 136 22.30 11.05 -5.76
C ILE A 136 23.00 11.46 -7.07
N HIS A 137 23.51 12.69 -7.13
CA HIS A 137 24.24 13.19 -8.28
C HIS A 137 25.55 12.41 -8.51
N ALA A 138 26.33 12.13 -7.46
CA ALA A 138 27.55 11.34 -7.55
C ALA A 138 27.27 9.91 -8.06
N LEU A 139 26.20 9.26 -7.57
CA LEU A 139 25.72 7.97 -8.11
C LEU A 139 25.28 8.09 -9.57
N GLY A 140 24.65 9.21 -9.96
CA GLY A 140 24.35 9.53 -11.35
C GLY A 140 25.60 9.56 -12.24
N MET A 141 26.72 10.05 -11.72
CA MET A 141 28.01 10.04 -12.43
C MET A 141 28.60 8.62 -12.55
N GLU A 142 28.45 7.76 -11.54
CA GLU A 142 28.81 6.32 -11.65
C GLU A 142 28.03 5.64 -12.77
N LEU A 143 26.74 5.97 -12.89
CA LEU A 143 25.86 5.45 -13.94
C LEU A 143 26.28 5.96 -15.33
N ALA A 144 26.60 7.25 -15.44
CA ALA A 144 27.07 7.86 -16.67
C ALA A 144 28.44 7.33 -17.13
N THR A 145 29.29 6.90 -16.20
CA THR A 145 30.59 6.26 -16.47
C THR A 145 30.52 4.74 -16.61
N GLU A 146 29.31 4.17 -16.60
CA GLU A 146 29.04 2.75 -16.79
C GLU A 146 29.75 1.85 -15.76
N ASN A 147 29.91 2.33 -14.52
CA ASN A 147 30.47 1.56 -13.40
C ASN A 147 29.46 0.55 -12.83
N ILE A 148 28.95 -0.31 -13.70
CA ILE A 148 27.91 -1.32 -13.40
C ILE A 148 28.31 -2.22 -12.22
N PRO A 149 29.56 -2.72 -12.09
CA PRO A 149 29.93 -3.58 -10.96
C PRO A 149 29.75 -2.91 -9.59
N LEU A 150 30.01 -1.60 -9.49
CA LEU A 150 29.76 -0.85 -8.26
C LEU A 150 28.26 -0.74 -7.98
N ILE A 151 27.44 -0.41 -8.99
CA ILE A 151 26.00 -0.29 -8.84
C ILE A 151 25.37 -1.62 -8.38
N MET A 152 25.82 -2.74 -8.95
CA MET A 152 25.40 -4.07 -8.51
C MET A 152 25.78 -4.32 -7.05
N HIS A 153 27.02 -4.01 -6.67
CA HIS A 153 27.47 -4.19 -5.30
C HIS A 153 26.66 -3.33 -4.30
N LEU A 154 26.34 -2.08 -4.67
CA LEU A 154 25.51 -1.18 -3.86
C LEU A 154 24.06 -1.69 -3.73
N ALA A 155 23.49 -2.26 -4.79
CA ALA A 155 22.13 -2.81 -4.79
C ALA A 155 21.99 -4.06 -3.90
N ASP A 156 23.08 -4.81 -3.72
CA ASP A 156 23.12 -5.99 -2.85
C ASP A 156 23.35 -5.66 -1.37
N LEU A 157 23.71 -4.40 -1.05
CA LEU A 157 23.83 -3.96 0.34
C LEU A 157 22.46 -4.00 1.02
N LYS A 158 22.44 -4.48 2.26
CA LYS A 158 21.23 -4.47 3.10
C LYS A 158 20.90 -3.09 3.66
N SER A 159 21.76 -2.09 3.42
CA SER A 159 21.51 -0.71 3.85
C SER A 159 20.36 -0.12 3.03
N HIS A 160 19.30 0.25 3.72
CA HIS A 160 18.16 0.90 3.12
C HIS A 160 18.47 2.33 2.66
N GLN A 161 19.36 3.03 3.36
CA GLN A 161 19.73 4.41 3.05
C GLN A 161 20.36 4.51 1.66
N ILE A 162 21.33 3.64 1.36
CA ILE A 162 21.97 3.64 0.05
C ILE A 162 21.01 3.19 -1.04
N ARG A 163 20.12 2.25 -0.72
CA ARG A 163 19.09 1.78 -1.66
C ARG A 163 18.18 2.90 -2.13
N ASP A 164 17.68 3.75 -1.23
CA ASP A 164 16.77 4.84 -1.59
C ASP A 164 17.48 5.89 -2.45
N LYS A 165 18.75 6.21 -2.15
CA LYS A 165 19.58 7.07 -3.00
C LYS A 165 19.81 6.44 -4.37
N LEU A 166 20.02 5.12 -4.42
CA LEU A 166 20.20 4.40 -5.67
C LEU A 166 18.92 4.37 -6.52
N VAL A 167 17.74 4.19 -5.90
CA VAL A 167 16.44 4.30 -6.59
C VAL A 167 16.27 5.70 -7.17
N ALA A 168 16.57 6.75 -6.39
CA ALA A 168 16.50 8.13 -6.86
C ALA A 168 17.47 8.38 -8.04
N ALA A 169 18.74 8.01 -7.89
CA ALA A 169 19.76 8.18 -8.92
C ALA A 169 19.42 7.43 -10.22
N LEU A 170 18.98 6.17 -10.13
CA LEU A 170 18.55 5.39 -11.29
C LEU A 170 17.30 5.98 -11.95
N THR A 171 16.38 6.53 -11.16
CA THR A 171 15.18 7.18 -11.69
C THR A 171 15.54 8.47 -12.42
N GLU A 172 16.32 9.36 -11.80
CA GLU A 172 16.77 10.61 -12.42
C GLU A 172 17.60 10.35 -13.68
N TYR A 173 18.61 9.48 -13.59
CA TYR A 173 19.43 9.11 -14.75
C TYR A 173 18.60 8.49 -15.87
N GLY A 174 17.62 7.64 -15.53
CA GLY A 174 16.75 6.97 -16.50
C GLY A 174 15.69 7.86 -17.17
N GLN A 175 15.44 9.07 -16.68
CA GLN A 175 14.63 10.05 -17.40
C GLN A 175 15.30 10.49 -18.70
N GLU A 176 16.64 10.65 -18.68
CA GLU A 176 17.43 11.05 -19.86
C GLU A 176 18.05 9.84 -20.59
N ASN A 177 18.38 8.76 -19.88
CA ASN A 177 19.11 7.60 -20.39
C ASN A 177 18.29 6.31 -20.34
N ARG A 178 17.05 6.40 -20.80
CA ARG A 178 16.01 5.38 -20.64
C ARG A 178 16.44 3.95 -21.04
N GLU A 179 17.04 3.78 -22.22
CA GLU A 179 17.47 2.47 -22.73
C GLU A 179 18.62 1.86 -21.90
N LYS A 180 19.62 2.68 -21.54
CA LYS A 180 20.75 2.25 -20.70
C LYS A 180 20.27 1.80 -19.32
N THR A 181 19.40 2.59 -18.69
CA THR A 181 18.81 2.23 -17.39
C THR A 181 18.00 0.94 -17.50
N ARG A 182 17.20 0.77 -18.55
CA ARG A 182 16.44 -0.47 -18.77
C ARG A 182 17.36 -1.70 -18.90
N ALA A 183 18.48 -1.59 -19.62
CA ALA A 183 19.45 -2.66 -19.76
C ALA A 183 20.12 -3.00 -18.42
N LEU A 184 20.54 -1.98 -17.66
CA LEU A 184 21.13 -2.13 -16.33
C LEU A 184 20.18 -2.82 -15.33
N LEU A 185 18.92 -2.37 -15.27
CA LEU A 185 17.91 -3.01 -14.43
C LEU A 185 17.66 -4.47 -14.82
N GLY A 186 17.75 -4.79 -16.12
CA GLY A 186 17.72 -6.16 -16.61
C GLY A 186 18.89 -7.01 -16.11
N GLN A 187 20.10 -6.45 -16.08
CA GLN A 187 21.29 -7.14 -15.54
C GLN A 187 21.18 -7.35 -14.03
N LEU A 188 20.74 -6.34 -13.28
CA LEU A 188 20.48 -6.43 -11.83
C LEU A 188 19.46 -7.53 -11.52
N TRP A 189 18.35 -7.54 -12.26
CA TRP A 189 17.32 -8.57 -12.15
C TRP A 189 17.87 -9.97 -12.41
N GLN A 190 18.62 -10.16 -13.50
CA GLN A 190 19.19 -11.47 -13.86
C GLN A 190 20.23 -11.95 -12.84
N ALA A 191 21.06 -11.05 -12.30
CA ALA A 191 22.04 -11.39 -11.28
C ALA A 191 21.37 -11.95 -10.02
N GLY A 192 20.28 -11.32 -9.56
CA GLY A 192 19.48 -11.79 -8.43
C GLY A 192 18.77 -13.13 -8.68
N GLN A 193 18.41 -13.43 -9.93
CA GLN A 193 17.74 -14.68 -10.31
C GLN A 193 18.66 -15.91 -10.38
N SER A 194 19.95 -15.73 -10.68
CA SER A 194 20.87 -16.80 -11.10
C SER A 194 21.03 -17.98 -10.12
N LEU A 195 20.80 -17.77 -8.82
CA LEU A 195 20.82 -18.81 -7.78
C LEU A 195 19.45 -19.44 -7.49
N LYS A 196 18.36 -18.65 -7.57
CA LYS A 196 17.01 -19.10 -7.20
C LYS A 196 16.27 -19.76 -8.37
N GLY A 197 16.50 -19.28 -9.59
CA GLY A 197 15.79 -19.73 -10.80
C GLY A 197 16.17 -21.14 -11.28
N ASN A 198 17.41 -21.59 -11.05
CA ASN A 198 17.87 -22.89 -11.53
C ASN A 198 17.31 -24.07 -10.71
N LEU A 199 17.10 -23.88 -9.40
CA LEU A 199 16.45 -24.88 -8.54
C LEU A 199 14.92 -24.90 -8.73
N ALA A 200 14.29 -23.73 -8.92
CA ALA A 200 12.85 -23.65 -9.17
C ALA A 200 12.43 -24.24 -10.53
N ARG A 201 13.22 -24.03 -11.60
CA ARG A 201 12.95 -24.61 -12.93
C ARG A 201 13.08 -26.13 -12.96
N ALA A 202 13.95 -26.73 -12.15
CA ALA A 202 14.07 -28.18 -12.05
C ALA A 202 12.89 -28.83 -11.31
N GLY A 203 12.12 -28.05 -10.53
CA GLY A 203 11.00 -28.52 -9.70
C GLY A 203 9.60 -28.24 -10.23
N GLU A 204 9.45 -27.73 -11.46
CA GLU A 204 8.16 -27.29 -12.06
C GLU A 204 7.05 -28.37 -12.02
N TRP A 205 7.39 -29.65 -11.89
CA TRP A 205 6.45 -30.77 -11.83
C TRP A 205 6.08 -31.25 -10.41
N LEU A 206 6.89 -30.94 -9.38
CA LEU A 206 6.70 -31.45 -8.00
C LEU A 206 6.02 -30.45 -7.05
N TRP A 207 5.52 -29.34 -7.58
CA TRP A 207 5.10 -28.14 -6.84
C TRP A 207 3.96 -28.35 -5.84
N ASP A 208 2.98 -29.21 -6.15
CA ASP A 208 1.78 -29.42 -5.31
C ASP A 208 2.06 -30.24 -4.04
N THR A 209 3.24 -30.88 -3.91
CA THR A 209 3.46 -31.90 -2.87
C THR A 209 4.56 -31.56 -1.86
N PHE A 210 5.56 -30.73 -2.20
CA PHE A 210 6.77 -30.62 -1.34
C PHE A 210 7.34 -29.21 -1.08
N TYR A 211 6.93 -28.16 -1.78
CA TYR A 211 7.72 -26.92 -1.85
C TYR A 211 7.00 -25.62 -1.45
N HIS A 212 6.12 -25.66 -0.44
CA HIS A 212 5.56 -24.43 0.14
C HIS A 212 6.51 -23.68 1.08
N ASP A 213 7.53 -24.35 1.66
CA ASP A 213 8.37 -23.72 2.70
C ASP A 213 9.75 -23.23 2.20
N ALA A 214 10.17 -23.54 0.96
CA ALA A 214 11.56 -23.30 0.52
C ALA A 214 11.78 -22.05 -0.35
N VAL A 215 10.73 -21.36 -0.79
CA VAL A 215 10.88 -20.12 -1.56
C VAL A 215 11.07 -18.97 -0.58
N SER A 216 12.15 -18.18 -0.73
CA SER A 216 12.47 -17.09 0.19
C SER A 216 11.25 -16.21 0.45
N SER A 217 10.83 -16.12 1.71
CA SER A 217 9.69 -15.32 2.15
C SER A 217 9.88 -13.81 2.00
N THR A 218 11.06 -13.36 1.57
CA THR A 218 11.43 -11.95 1.47
C THR A 218 11.91 -11.56 0.08
N CYS A 219 11.49 -10.37 -0.35
CA CYS A 219 12.02 -9.66 -1.53
C CYS A 219 13.39 -9.08 -1.17
N SER A 220 14.42 -9.30 -2.01
CA SER A 220 15.74 -8.72 -1.73
C SER A 220 15.75 -7.20 -1.95
N ALA A 221 16.78 -6.52 -1.44
CA ALA A 221 16.95 -5.08 -1.64
C ALA A 221 17.12 -4.74 -3.13
N SER A 222 17.91 -5.53 -3.85
CA SER A 222 18.12 -5.40 -5.31
C SER A 222 16.82 -5.58 -6.08
N ASP A 223 16.03 -6.63 -5.77
CA ASP A 223 14.71 -6.85 -6.38
C ASP A 223 13.82 -5.62 -6.17
N TYR A 224 13.77 -5.09 -4.94
CA TYR A 224 12.97 -3.90 -4.63
C TYR A 224 13.40 -2.67 -5.42
N ILE A 225 14.72 -2.42 -5.58
CA ILE A 225 15.23 -1.32 -6.41
C ILE A 225 14.73 -1.48 -7.84
N VAL A 226 14.94 -2.66 -8.43
CA VAL A 226 14.56 -2.94 -9.82
C VAL A 226 13.08 -2.69 -10.04
N ILE A 227 12.22 -3.24 -9.17
CA ILE A 227 10.76 -3.09 -9.29
C ILE A 227 10.34 -1.63 -9.16
N THR A 228 10.88 -0.93 -8.17
CA THR A 228 10.50 0.47 -7.87
C THR A 228 10.92 1.41 -9.00
N VAL A 229 12.16 1.29 -9.49
CA VAL A 229 12.64 2.10 -10.61
C VAL A 229 11.87 1.76 -11.89
N ALA A 230 11.60 0.48 -12.15
CA ALA A 230 10.81 0.05 -13.31
C ALA A 230 9.40 0.65 -13.29
N ALA A 231 8.72 0.68 -12.13
CA ALA A 231 7.41 1.32 -11.98
C ALA A 231 7.46 2.83 -12.17
N ARG A 232 8.44 3.51 -11.55
CA ARG A 232 8.61 4.97 -11.68
C ARG A 232 8.85 5.40 -13.11
N LEU A 233 9.72 4.68 -13.82
CA LEU A 233 10.07 4.93 -15.22
C LEU A 233 9.11 4.25 -16.21
N GLN A 234 8.07 3.53 -15.78
CA GLN A 234 7.13 2.84 -16.67
C GLN A 234 7.82 1.83 -17.64
N PHE A 235 8.79 1.04 -17.15
CA PHE A 235 9.35 -0.08 -17.91
C PHE A 235 8.41 -1.29 -17.87
N GLN A 236 7.34 -1.23 -18.64
CA GLN A 236 6.26 -2.22 -18.65
C GLN A 236 6.79 -3.64 -18.90
N ASP A 237 7.65 -3.83 -19.90
CA ASP A 237 8.22 -5.12 -20.27
C ASP A 237 9.01 -5.80 -19.12
N LEU A 238 9.72 -4.99 -18.32
CA LEU A 238 10.42 -5.46 -17.12
C LEU A 238 9.42 -5.81 -16.01
N LEU A 239 8.46 -4.94 -15.73
CA LEU A 239 7.42 -5.18 -14.73
C LEU A 239 6.61 -6.45 -15.04
N GLU A 240 6.27 -6.70 -16.30
CA GLU A 240 5.61 -7.94 -16.72
C GLU A 240 6.44 -9.18 -16.39
N THR A 241 7.75 -9.09 -16.60
CA THR A 241 8.68 -10.19 -16.31
C THR A 241 8.76 -10.45 -14.82
N ILE A 242 8.75 -9.40 -14.00
CA ILE A 242 8.78 -9.49 -12.53
C ILE A 242 7.42 -9.95 -11.97
N LEU A 243 6.30 -9.49 -12.53
CA LEU A 243 4.96 -9.99 -12.17
C LEU A 243 4.81 -11.48 -12.48
N ALA A 244 5.59 -12.00 -13.42
CA ALA A 244 5.70 -13.42 -13.72
C ALA A 244 6.77 -14.17 -12.90
N ASP A 245 7.36 -13.54 -11.88
CA ASP A 245 8.40 -14.18 -11.06
C ASP A 245 7.85 -15.33 -10.20
N TRP A 246 8.71 -16.29 -9.84
CA TRP A 246 8.33 -17.45 -9.02
C TRP A 246 8.20 -17.12 -7.53
N SER A 247 8.88 -16.08 -7.04
CA SER A 247 8.82 -15.64 -5.65
C SER A 247 7.51 -14.89 -5.36
N PRO A 248 6.66 -15.38 -4.43
CA PRO A 248 5.46 -14.66 -4.01
C PRO A 248 5.77 -13.28 -3.44
N ALA A 249 6.87 -13.13 -2.70
CA ALA A 249 7.28 -11.86 -2.10
C ALA A 249 7.65 -10.81 -3.16
N VAL A 250 8.34 -11.23 -4.23
CA VAL A 250 8.65 -10.34 -5.36
C VAL A 250 7.35 -9.96 -6.08
N ARG A 251 6.47 -10.93 -6.37
CA ARG A 251 5.18 -10.66 -7.01
C ARG A 251 4.33 -9.68 -6.20
N ALA A 252 4.27 -9.82 -4.88
CA ALA A 252 3.53 -8.88 -4.02
C ALA A 252 4.06 -7.45 -4.14
N VAL A 253 5.39 -7.26 -4.09
CA VAL A 253 6.01 -5.94 -4.30
C VAL A 253 5.73 -5.42 -5.72
N ALA A 254 5.80 -6.28 -6.74
CA ALA A 254 5.51 -5.93 -8.12
C ALA A 254 4.05 -5.52 -8.34
N ILE A 255 3.09 -6.23 -7.75
CA ILE A 255 1.65 -5.90 -7.79
C ILE A 255 1.42 -4.54 -7.14
N ARG A 256 1.99 -4.30 -5.95
CA ARG A 256 1.88 -3.00 -5.26
C ARG A 256 2.43 -1.87 -6.11
N GLN A 257 3.64 -2.00 -6.64
CA GLN A 257 4.25 -0.96 -7.48
C GLN A 257 3.50 -0.75 -8.81
N SER A 258 2.94 -1.82 -9.37
CA SER A 258 2.06 -1.74 -10.56
C SER A 258 0.74 -1.04 -10.25
N PHE A 259 0.20 -1.22 -9.04
CA PHE A 259 -0.98 -0.51 -8.56
C PHE A 259 -0.72 0.98 -8.32
N ILE A 260 0.45 1.33 -7.78
CA ILE A 260 0.89 2.75 -7.68
C ILE A 260 1.01 3.37 -9.07
N LEU A 261 1.60 2.64 -10.03
CA LEU A 261 1.64 3.07 -11.43
C LEU A 261 0.23 3.30 -11.97
N TRP A 262 -0.71 2.38 -11.75
CA TRP A 262 -2.12 2.53 -12.14
C TRP A 262 -2.78 3.77 -11.55
N ARG A 263 -2.60 4.06 -10.26
CA ARG A 263 -3.18 5.26 -9.63
C ARG A 263 -2.66 6.56 -10.25
N ARG A 264 -1.42 6.57 -10.73
CA ARG A 264 -0.80 7.72 -11.43
C ARG A 264 -1.18 7.78 -12.91
N ASP A 265 -1.25 6.63 -13.57
CA ASP A 265 -1.45 6.47 -15.01
C ASP A 265 -2.22 5.16 -15.25
N LYS A 266 -3.56 5.27 -15.30
CA LYS A 266 -4.46 4.12 -15.42
C LYS A 266 -4.26 3.37 -16.74
N GLU A 267 -3.92 4.06 -17.82
CA GLU A 267 -3.66 3.42 -19.12
C GLU A 267 -2.39 2.56 -19.07
N ALA A 268 -1.29 3.10 -18.52
CA ALA A 268 -0.06 2.33 -18.36
C ALA A 268 -0.26 1.12 -17.45
N GLY A 269 -1.02 1.28 -16.35
CA GLY A 269 -1.38 0.18 -15.46
C GLY A 269 -2.24 -0.89 -16.15
N PHE A 270 -3.23 -0.49 -16.95
CA PHE A 270 -4.08 -1.44 -17.69
C PHE A 270 -3.32 -2.18 -18.80
N ALA A 271 -2.43 -1.48 -19.50
CA ALA A 271 -1.58 -2.05 -20.54
C ALA A 271 -0.70 -3.16 -19.95
N LEU A 272 -0.10 -2.91 -18.79
CA LEU A 272 0.68 -3.90 -18.03
C LEU A 272 -0.15 -5.14 -17.68
N LEU A 273 -1.38 -4.96 -17.18
CA LEU A 273 -2.31 -6.07 -16.88
C LEU A 273 -2.68 -6.87 -18.14
N SER A 274 -2.92 -6.17 -19.25
CA SER A 274 -3.29 -6.79 -20.54
C SER A 274 -2.14 -7.60 -21.14
N ASN A 275 -0.92 -7.07 -21.10
CA ASN A 275 0.26 -7.78 -21.57
C ASN A 275 0.56 -9.01 -20.68
N LEU A 276 0.39 -8.88 -19.37
CA LEU A 276 0.51 -10.01 -18.44
C LEU A 276 -0.53 -11.10 -18.76
N ALA A 277 -1.76 -10.71 -19.08
CA ALA A 277 -2.83 -11.61 -19.50
C ALA A 277 -2.48 -12.38 -20.78
N ASP A 278 -1.84 -11.73 -21.75
CA ASP A 278 -1.41 -12.39 -22.99
C ASP A 278 -0.33 -13.44 -22.77
N ARG A 279 0.52 -13.23 -21.75
CA ARG A 279 1.59 -14.17 -21.32
C ARG A 279 1.10 -15.31 -20.43
N LEU A 280 -0.17 -15.30 -20.00
CA LEU A 280 -0.72 -16.29 -19.07
C LEU A 280 -0.59 -17.73 -19.58
N LEU A 281 -0.78 -17.94 -20.87
CA LEU A 281 -0.82 -19.26 -21.48
C LEU A 281 0.52 -19.64 -22.14
N HIS A 282 0.96 -20.88 -21.91
CA HIS A 282 2.04 -21.50 -22.67
C HIS A 282 1.58 -21.92 -24.08
N GLY A 283 2.52 -22.35 -24.94
CA GLY A 283 2.22 -22.87 -26.28
C GLY A 283 1.23 -24.05 -26.31
N TRP A 284 1.05 -24.77 -25.19
CA TRP A 284 0.04 -25.82 -25.02
C TRP A 284 -1.27 -25.34 -24.37
N GLN A 285 -1.46 -24.01 -24.29
CA GLN A 285 -2.62 -23.36 -23.68
C GLN A 285 -2.82 -23.65 -22.19
N LEU A 286 -1.78 -24.11 -21.49
CA LEU A 286 -1.80 -24.29 -20.04
C LEU A 286 -1.46 -22.96 -19.33
N PRO A 287 -2.22 -22.56 -18.30
CA PRO A 287 -1.95 -21.36 -17.53
C PRO A 287 -0.69 -21.51 -16.67
N ARG A 288 0.07 -20.42 -16.57
CA ARG A 288 1.15 -20.27 -15.60
C ARG A 288 0.57 -19.86 -14.24
N PRO A 289 0.66 -20.68 -13.18
CA PRO A 289 -0.02 -20.39 -11.92
C PRO A 289 0.48 -19.09 -11.28
N HIS A 290 1.78 -18.81 -11.28
CA HIS A 290 2.35 -17.58 -10.73
C HIS A 290 1.89 -16.31 -11.49
N ILE A 291 1.75 -16.39 -12.83
CA ILE A 291 1.18 -15.30 -13.63
C ILE A 291 -0.30 -15.12 -13.31
N LEU A 292 -1.05 -16.22 -13.19
CA LEU A 292 -2.46 -16.18 -12.83
C LEU A 292 -2.67 -15.51 -11.46
N GLU A 293 -1.83 -15.83 -10.46
CA GLU A 293 -1.89 -15.19 -9.14
C GLU A 293 -1.65 -13.67 -9.25
N SER A 294 -0.62 -13.22 -9.98
CA SER A 294 -0.38 -11.79 -10.20
C SER A 294 -1.52 -11.11 -10.96
N LEU A 295 -2.05 -11.78 -11.99
CA LEU A 295 -3.13 -11.27 -12.80
C LEU A 295 -4.41 -11.09 -11.98
N ILE A 296 -4.75 -12.06 -11.13
CA ILE A 296 -5.88 -11.98 -10.20
C ILE A 296 -5.61 -10.87 -9.18
N GLY A 297 -4.46 -10.88 -8.50
CA GLY A 297 -4.12 -9.90 -7.47
C GLY A 297 -4.19 -8.46 -8.00
N LEU A 298 -3.55 -8.19 -9.15
CA LEU A 298 -3.56 -6.86 -9.76
C LEU A 298 -4.96 -6.48 -10.29
N SER A 299 -5.70 -7.41 -10.89
CA SER A 299 -7.08 -7.16 -11.33
C SER A 299 -8.00 -6.80 -10.18
N LEU A 300 -7.86 -7.49 -9.04
CA LEU A 300 -8.65 -7.19 -7.83
C LEU A 300 -8.29 -5.82 -7.27
N MET A 301 -7.01 -5.48 -7.20
CA MET A 301 -6.58 -4.13 -6.79
C MET A 301 -7.18 -3.04 -7.68
N PHE A 302 -7.18 -3.21 -9.01
CA PHE A 302 -7.77 -2.26 -9.95
C PHE A 302 -9.29 -2.20 -9.82
N LEU A 303 -9.93 -3.36 -9.69
CA LEU A 303 -11.38 -3.44 -9.51
C LEU A 303 -11.79 -2.71 -8.24
N PHE A 304 -11.14 -2.95 -7.11
CA PHE A 304 -11.51 -2.34 -5.84
C PHE A 304 -11.31 -0.83 -5.81
N ASP A 305 -10.28 -0.33 -6.50
CA ASP A 305 -10.01 1.10 -6.64
C ASP A 305 -11.00 1.81 -7.58
N ALA A 306 -11.41 1.14 -8.67
CA ALA A 306 -12.17 1.75 -9.76
C ALA A 306 -13.55 1.12 -10.05
N TYR A 307 -14.14 0.34 -9.12
CA TYR A 307 -15.41 -0.37 -9.38
C TYR A 307 -16.59 0.58 -9.63
N THR A 308 -16.54 1.79 -9.09
CA THR A 308 -17.54 2.84 -9.32
C THR A 308 -17.36 3.55 -10.65
N GLU A 309 -16.24 3.32 -11.35
CA GLU A 309 -15.92 3.90 -12.65
C GLU A 309 -16.30 2.89 -13.76
N PRO A 310 -17.44 3.08 -14.46
CA PRO A 310 -17.98 2.05 -15.36
C PRO A 310 -17.04 1.70 -16.51
N GLU A 311 -16.24 2.66 -16.97
CA GLU A 311 -15.25 2.46 -18.02
C GLU A 311 -14.23 1.37 -17.65
N TRP A 312 -13.58 1.52 -16.49
CA TRP A 312 -12.54 0.59 -16.05
C TRP A 312 -13.11 -0.77 -15.64
N ALA A 313 -14.27 -0.77 -14.98
CA ALA A 313 -14.99 -2.02 -14.70
C ALA A 313 -15.32 -2.79 -15.99
N ASN A 314 -15.77 -2.09 -17.05
CA ASN A 314 -16.06 -2.72 -18.34
C ASN A 314 -14.79 -3.20 -19.07
N ARG A 315 -13.68 -2.46 -18.98
CA ARG A 315 -12.39 -2.89 -19.55
C ARG A 315 -11.87 -4.15 -18.86
N LEU A 316 -11.90 -4.19 -17.53
CA LEU A 316 -11.55 -5.40 -16.75
C LEU A 316 -12.46 -6.58 -17.11
N ARG A 317 -13.79 -6.36 -17.20
CA ARG A 317 -14.74 -7.38 -17.64
C ARG A 317 -14.40 -7.92 -19.03
N THR A 318 -14.06 -7.04 -19.97
CA THR A 318 -13.71 -7.42 -21.35
C THR A 318 -12.42 -8.24 -21.40
N LEU A 319 -11.40 -7.83 -20.64
CA LEU A 319 -10.14 -8.57 -20.53
C LEU A 319 -10.37 -9.97 -19.96
N TRP A 320 -11.09 -10.07 -18.84
CA TRP A 320 -11.37 -11.35 -18.19
C TRP A 320 -12.28 -12.25 -19.03
N ARG A 321 -13.23 -11.70 -19.78
CA ARG A 321 -14.04 -12.49 -20.73
C ARG A 321 -13.15 -13.21 -21.74
N LYS A 322 -12.25 -12.48 -22.42
CA LYS A 322 -11.29 -13.05 -23.38
C LYS A 322 -10.39 -14.10 -22.72
N LEU A 323 -9.93 -13.86 -21.49
CA LEU A 323 -9.10 -14.82 -20.76
C LEU A 323 -9.87 -16.08 -20.39
N LEU A 324 -11.10 -15.96 -19.89
CA LEU A 324 -11.93 -17.08 -19.51
C LEU A 324 -12.32 -17.93 -20.74
N GLU A 325 -12.58 -17.31 -21.89
CA GLU A 325 -12.78 -18.03 -23.16
C GLU A 325 -11.56 -18.91 -23.50
N ARG A 326 -10.35 -18.36 -23.34
CA ARG A 326 -9.09 -19.08 -23.58
C ARG A 326 -8.80 -20.16 -22.52
N LEU A 327 -9.05 -19.88 -21.24
CA LEU A 327 -8.75 -20.77 -20.11
C LEU A 327 -9.73 -21.91 -19.96
N LEU A 328 -11.02 -21.62 -20.14
CA LEU A 328 -12.11 -22.55 -19.86
C LEU A 328 -12.71 -23.16 -21.13
N PHE A 329 -12.24 -22.73 -22.31
CA PHE A 329 -12.75 -23.15 -23.62
C PHE A 329 -14.26 -22.98 -23.79
N ILE A 330 -14.80 -21.91 -23.20
CA ILE A 330 -16.23 -21.63 -23.21
C ILE A 330 -16.57 -20.93 -24.52
N LYS A 331 -17.52 -21.50 -25.27
CA LYS A 331 -18.22 -20.79 -26.35
C LYS A 331 -19.62 -20.42 -25.85
N PRO A 332 -20.01 -19.14 -25.92
CA PRO A 332 -21.39 -18.70 -25.67
C PRO A 332 -22.41 -19.60 -26.39
N GLY A 333 -23.43 -20.08 -25.68
CA GLY A 333 -24.52 -20.89 -26.23
C GLY A 333 -24.27 -22.41 -26.40
N GLU A 334 -23.05 -22.92 -26.17
CA GLU A 334 -22.81 -24.38 -26.11
C GLU A 334 -23.14 -24.91 -24.70
N GLY A 335 -24.38 -25.36 -24.50
CA GLY A 335 -24.85 -25.90 -23.22
C GLY A 335 -23.93 -26.98 -22.62
N SER A 336 -23.88 -27.04 -21.28
CA SER A 336 -22.97 -27.82 -20.41
C SER A 336 -22.94 -29.35 -20.60
N LYS A 337 -23.64 -29.90 -21.59
CA LYS A 337 -23.80 -31.36 -21.82
C LYS A 337 -22.70 -31.95 -22.71
N ARG A 338 -21.42 -31.65 -22.45
CA ARG A 338 -20.31 -32.34 -23.15
C ARG A 338 -19.71 -33.45 -22.28
N PRO A 339 -19.36 -34.62 -22.86
CA PRO A 339 -18.70 -35.71 -22.14
C PRO A 339 -17.33 -35.27 -21.58
N PHE A 340 -16.81 -36.05 -20.62
CA PHE A 340 -15.48 -35.88 -20.03
C PHE A 340 -14.42 -35.77 -21.15
N THR A 341 -13.92 -34.56 -21.39
CA THR A 341 -12.87 -34.28 -22.38
C THR A 341 -11.64 -33.73 -21.67
N PRO A 342 -10.45 -33.73 -22.31
CA PRO A 342 -9.25 -33.09 -21.77
C PRO A 342 -9.49 -31.62 -21.34
N LYS A 343 -10.44 -30.93 -21.98
CA LYS A 343 -10.89 -29.57 -21.62
C LYS A 343 -11.54 -29.50 -20.23
N THR A 344 -12.27 -30.54 -19.82
CA THR A 344 -12.88 -30.63 -18.47
C THR A 344 -11.81 -30.75 -17.38
N LEU A 345 -10.71 -31.47 -17.66
CA LEU A 345 -9.58 -31.56 -16.74
C LEU A 345 -8.86 -30.21 -16.59
N LEU A 346 -8.63 -29.49 -17.71
CA LEU A 346 -8.03 -28.14 -17.63
C LEU A 346 -8.93 -27.16 -16.87
N ARG A 347 -10.23 -27.16 -17.15
CA ARG A 347 -11.23 -26.33 -16.43
C ARG A 347 -11.17 -26.60 -14.92
N THR A 348 -11.10 -27.87 -14.53
CA THR A 348 -10.99 -28.29 -13.13
C THR A 348 -9.67 -27.84 -12.51
N ALA A 349 -8.56 -27.92 -13.24
CA ALA A 349 -7.25 -27.45 -12.80
C ALA A 349 -7.23 -25.93 -12.58
N VAL A 350 -7.75 -25.14 -13.53
CA VAL A 350 -7.88 -23.66 -13.39
C VAL A 350 -8.71 -23.30 -12.16
N LEU A 351 -9.87 -23.95 -11.99
CA LEU A 351 -10.72 -23.76 -10.81
C LEU A 351 -9.97 -24.10 -9.52
N LYS A 352 -9.27 -25.24 -9.48
CA LYS A 352 -8.47 -25.64 -8.32
C LYS A 352 -7.38 -24.60 -8.01
N THR A 353 -6.72 -24.04 -9.01
CA THR A 353 -5.72 -22.97 -8.83
C THR A 353 -6.34 -21.70 -8.28
N ILE A 354 -7.49 -21.26 -8.80
CA ILE A 354 -8.18 -20.06 -8.31
C ILE A 354 -8.68 -20.26 -6.88
N ILE A 355 -9.26 -21.42 -6.57
CA ILE A 355 -9.69 -21.76 -5.21
C ILE A 355 -8.48 -21.86 -4.27
N GLY A 356 -7.38 -22.45 -4.74
CA GLY A 356 -6.12 -22.52 -4.02
C GLY A 356 -5.56 -21.13 -3.72
N PHE A 357 -5.58 -20.22 -4.70
CA PHE A 357 -5.20 -18.83 -4.53
C PHE A 357 -6.12 -18.11 -3.54
N ALA A 358 -7.43 -18.23 -3.67
CA ALA A 358 -8.38 -17.64 -2.73
C ALA A 358 -8.12 -18.14 -1.31
N ALA A 359 -8.01 -19.47 -1.13
CA ALA A 359 -7.70 -20.09 0.15
C ALA A 359 -6.36 -19.64 0.73
N LYS A 360 -5.32 -19.48 -0.10
CA LYS A 360 -4.00 -18.99 0.30
C LYS A 360 -4.03 -17.52 0.71
N THR A 361 -4.57 -16.65 -0.14
CA THR A 361 -4.78 -15.22 0.10
C THR A 361 -5.52 -14.99 1.42
N THR A 362 -6.51 -15.84 1.71
CA THR A 362 -7.27 -15.79 2.98
C THR A 362 -6.59 -16.44 4.19
N ARG A 363 -5.49 -17.18 4.01
CA ARG A 363 -4.64 -17.68 5.12
C ARG A 363 -3.52 -16.71 5.46
N GLU A 364 -3.13 -15.89 4.50
CA GLU A 364 -2.14 -14.82 4.65
C GLU A 364 -2.73 -13.60 5.38
N THR A 365 -4.03 -13.60 5.67
CA THR A 365 -4.68 -12.51 6.40
C THR A 365 -4.19 -12.47 7.84
N PRO A 366 -3.91 -11.29 8.40
CA PRO A 366 -3.58 -11.15 9.81
C PRO A 366 -4.63 -11.84 10.67
N ASP A 367 -4.18 -12.48 11.75
CA ASP A 367 -5.08 -13.13 12.70
C ASP A 367 -6.19 -12.15 13.12
N ASP A 368 -5.93 -10.85 13.30
CA ASP A 368 -6.95 -9.90 13.78
C ASP A 368 -7.92 -9.37 12.69
N SER A 369 -7.92 -9.93 11.48
CA SER A 369 -8.87 -9.57 10.41
C SER A 369 -10.33 -9.85 10.80
N VAL A 370 -11.22 -8.90 10.53
CA VAL A 370 -12.68 -9.05 10.74
C VAL A 370 -13.27 -10.18 9.91
N LEU A 371 -12.73 -10.44 8.71
CA LEU A 371 -13.09 -11.62 7.89
C LEU A 371 -11.98 -12.65 8.01
N ASP A 372 -12.10 -13.52 9.01
CA ASP A 372 -11.16 -14.61 9.27
C ASP A 372 -11.64 -15.92 8.63
N LEU A 373 -10.81 -16.56 7.83
CA LEU A 373 -11.16 -17.79 7.09
C LEU A 373 -11.40 -18.98 8.02
N PRO A 374 -10.53 -19.26 9.01
CA PRO A 374 -10.84 -20.11 10.15
C PRO A 374 -12.28 -19.94 10.66
N GLU A 375 -12.72 -18.71 10.92
CA GLU A 375 -14.07 -18.44 11.44
C GLU A 375 -15.15 -18.81 10.40
N LEU A 376 -14.99 -18.41 9.14
CA LEU A 376 -15.91 -18.79 8.06
C LEU A 376 -16.02 -20.31 7.86
N ARG A 377 -14.94 -21.06 8.11
CA ARG A 377 -14.96 -22.53 8.04
C ARG A 377 -15.81 -23.17 9.13
N LEU A 378 -16.00 -22.51 10.27
CA LEU A 378 -16.82 -23.05 11.37
C LEU A 378 -18.29 -23.24 10.95
N PHE A 379 -18.80 -22.37 10.10
CA PHE A 379 -20.14 -22.55 9.53
C PHE A 379 -20.31 -23.93 8.87
N PHE A 380 -19.30 -24.35 8.11
CA PHE A 380 -19.29 -25.61 7.36
C PHE A 380 -18.88 -26.84 8.19
N LYS A 381 -18.42 -26.65 9.43
CA LYS A 381 -17.98 -27.73 10.32
C LYS A 381 -19.09 -28.76 10.50
N LYS A 382 -18.71 -30.05 10.47
CA LYS A 382 -19.62 -31.17 10.73
C LYS A 382 -19.76 -31.36 12.24
N ASP A 383 -20.74 -30.69 12.83
CA ASP A 383 -21.10 -30.80 14.25
C ASP A 383 -22.64 -30.78 14.44
N ALA A 384 -23.09 -30.85 15.69
CA ALA A 384 -24.51 -30.88 16.05
C ALA A 384 -25.27 -29.59 15.65
N GLU A 385 -24.58 -28.44 15.63
CA GLU A 385 -25.17 -27.14 15.31
C GLU A 385 -25.33 -26.87 13.81
N ARG A 386 -24.64 -27.63 12.95
CA ARG A 386 -24.62 -27.42 11.49
C ARG A 386 -26.00 -27.30 10.86
N GLY A 387 -26.95 -28.12 11.29
CA GLY A 387 -28.33 -28.08 10.79
C GLY A 387 -29.05 -26.77 11.13
N GLN A 388 -28.84 -26.26 12.34
CA GLN A 388 -29.38 -24.98 12.79
C GLN A 388 -28.75 -23.81 12.03
N ARG A 389 -27.41 -23.80 11.89
CA ARG A 389 -26.70 -22.75 11.13
C ARG A 389 -27.24 -22.62 9.70
N ARG A 390 -27.42 -23.73 9.00
CA ARG A 390 -27.97 -23.73 7.64
C ARG A 390 -29.40 -23.23 7.54
N ARG A 391 -30.29 -23.66 8.45
CA ARG A 391 -31.68 -23.17 8.48
C ARG A 391 -31.73 -21.68 8.76
N THR A 392 -30.89 -21.21 9.68
CA THR A 392 -30.77 -19.78 10.02
C THR A 392 -30.27 -18.98 8.83
N ALA A 393 -29.22 -19.46 8.14
CA ALA A 393 -28.69 -18.81 6.95
C ALA A 393 -29.73 -18.69 5.83
N LEU A 394 -30.45 -19.77 5.53
CA LEU A 394 -31.53 -19.76 4.52
C LEU A 394 -32.63 -18.78 4.91
N ARG A 395 -33.07 -18.80 6.17
CA ARG A 395 -34.10 -17.89 6.66
C ARG A 395 -33.66 -16.42 6.57
N LEU A 396 -32.40 -16.11 6.87
CA LEU A 396 -31.87 -14.75 6.70
C LEU A 396 -31.78 -14.32 5.23
N CYS A 397 -31.51 -15.24 4.31
CA CYS A 397 -31.50 -14.93 2.88
C CYS A 397 -32.89 -14.58 2.34
N GLU A 398 -33.97 -15.15 2.89
CA GLU A 398 -35.36 -14.76 2.55
C GLU A 398 -35.59 -13.26 2.80
N PHE A 399 -35.04 -12.72 3.89
CA PHE A 399 -35.12 -11.29 4.24
C PHE A 399 -34.25 -10.36 3.38
N MET A 400 -33.50 -10.89 2.41
CA MET A 400 -32.83 -10.03 1.41
C MET A 400 -33.81 -9.52 0.35
N ASP A 401 -34.95 -10.20 0.18
CA ASP A 401 -36.07 -9.76 -0.65
C ASP A 401 -37.07 -8.93 0.18
N VAL A 402 -36.79 -7.63 0.23
CA VAL A 402 -37.57 -6.64 1.01
C VAL A 402 -39.00 -6.45 0.50
N ALA A 403 -39.31 -6.91 -0.72
CA ALA A 403 -40.68 -6.82 -1.24
C ALA A 403 -41.60 -7.88 -0.65
N GLU A 404 -41.05 -9.03 -0.26
CA GLU A 404 -41.78 -10.21 0.21
C GLU A 404 -41.68 -10.42 1.72
N THR A 405 -40.91 -9.58 2.43
CA THR A 405 -40.63 -9.75 3.85
C THR A 405 -40.85 -8.47 4.65
N ALA A 406 -41.35 -8.61 5.88
CA ALA A 406 -41.55 -7.50 6.81
C ALA A 406 -40.31 -7.29 7.69
N VAL A 407 -39.91 -6.04 7.89
CA VAL A 407 -38.76 -5.71 8.76
C VAL A 407 -39.01 -6.10 10.23
N THR A 408 -40.26 -6.11 10.67
CA THR A 408 -40.64 -6.59 12.01
C THR A 408 -40.33 -8.07 12.21
N ASP A 409 -40.48 -8.90 11.18
CA ASP A 409 -40.19 -10.33 11.25
C ASP A 409 -38.67 -10.57 11.27
N LEU A 410 -37.91 -9.79 10.49
CA LEU A 410 -36.44 -9.80 10.57
C LEU A 410 -35.97 -9.38 11.96
N HIS A 411 -36.62 -8.40 12.57
CA HIS A 411 -36.34 -7.96 13.93
C HIS A 411 -36.54 -9.09 14.94
N GLN A 412 -37.68 -9.77 14.92
CA GLN A 412 -37.95 -10.90 15.83
C GLN A 412 -36.96 -12.05 15.63
N LEU A 413 -36.63 -12.39 14.38
CA LEU A 413 -35.61 -13.38 14.09
C LEU A 413 -34.25 -12.95 14.66
N SER A 414 -33.84 -11.71 14.44
CA SER A 414 -32.54 -11.21 14.91
C SER A 414 -32.43 -11.17 16.43
N LEU A 415 -33.52 -10.81 17.14
CA LEU A 415 -33.59 -10.89 18.59
C LEU A 415 -33.37 -12.33 19.11
N SER A 416 -33.84 -13.33 18.38
CA SER A 416 -33.57 -14.75 18.73
C SER A 416 -32.11 -15.17 18.49
N LEU A 417 -31.35 -14.38 17.73
CA LEU A 417 -29.97 -14.65 17.32
C LEU A 417 -28.91 -13.82 18.05
N ILE A 418 -29.28 -13.00 19.04
CA ILE A 418 -28.30 -12.15 19.77
C ILE A 418 -27.18 -12.95 20.46
N ASN A 419 -27.43 -14.22 20.77
CA ASN A 419 -26.45 -15.16 21.31
C ASN A 419 -25.65 -15.92 20.25
N GLU A 420 -25.98 -15.78 18.96
CA GLU A 420 -25.19 -16.37 17.88
C GLU A 420 -23.82 -15.71 17.79
N ARG A 421 -22.81 -16.52 17.49
CA ARG A 421 -21.40 -16.12 17.43
C ARG A 421 -20.77 -16.43 16.07
N ASP A 422 -21.47 -17.14 15.20
CA ASP A 422 -21.06 -17.45 13.84
C ASP A 422 -21.04 -16.17 12.98
N LEU A 423 -19.84 -15.80 12.52
CA LEU A 423 -19.65 -14.58 11.74
C LEU A 423 -20.39 -14.60 10.40
N LEU A 424 -20.54 -15.75 9.75
CA LEU A 424 -21.25 -15.82 8.46
C LEU A 424 -22.74 -15.57 8.66
N ILE A 425 -23.33 -16.06 9.75
CA ILE A 425 -24.71 -15.73 10.12
C ILE A 425 -24.85 -14.23 10.38
N ALA A 426 -23.91 -13.61 11.08
CA ALA A 426 -23.92 -12.17 11.30
C ALA A 426 -23.82 -11.36 9.99
N ILE A 427 -22.95 -11.76 9.05
CA ILE A 427 -22.83 -11.11 7.73
C ILE A 427 -24.14 -11.21 6.93
N LEU A 428 -24.82 -12.36 6.97
CA LEU A 428 -26.12 -12.53 6.32
C LEU A 428 -27.20 -11.65 6.98
N ALA A 429 -27.25 -11.63 8.32
CA ALA A 429 -28.19 -10.79 9.06
C ALA A 429 -27.95 -9.30 8.80
N GLN A 430 -26.70 -8.87 8.83
CA GLN A 430 -26.29 -7.51 8.47
C GLN A 430 -26.76 -7.13 7.05
N THR A 431 -26.56 -8.02 6.08
CA THR A 431 -26.97 -7.79 4.68
C THR A 431 -28.48 -7.65 4.56
N ALA A 432 -29.25 -8.53 5.20
CA ALA A 432 -30.71 -8.42 5.26
C ALA A 432 -31.16 -7.11 5.93
N TRP A 433 -30.57 -6.75 7.07
CA TRP A 433 -30.90 -5.50 7.75
C TRP A 433 -30.64 -4.27 6.91
N ARG A 434 -29.48 -4.20 6.25
CA ARG A 434 -29.17 -3.04 5.42
C ARG A 434 -30.10 -2.89 4.23
N ARG A 435 -30.59 -3.99 3.67
CA ARG A 435 -31.61 -3.98 2.62
C ARG A 435 -32.91 -3.32 3.13
N HIS A 436 -33.39 -3.72 4.30
CA HIS A 436 -34.56 -3.09 4.91
C HIS A 436 -34.31 -1.63 5.29
N VAL A 437 -33.12 -1.26 5.76
CA VAL A 437 -32.77 0.15 6.05
C VAL A 437 -32.77 1.00 4.78
N LEU A 438 -32.25 0.48 3.66
CA LEU A 438 -32.25 1.20 2.39
C LEU A 438 -33.67 1.34 1.79
N ALA A 439 -34.52 0.33 1.98
CA ALA A 439 -35.88 0.32 1.45
C ALA A 439 -36.88 1.11 2.31
N HIS A 440 -36.76 0.99 3.64
CA HIS A 440 -37.70 1.50 4.64
C HIS A 440 -36.96 2.11 5.85
N PRO A 441 -36.16 3.17 5.65
CA PRO A 441 -35.26 3.70 6.68
C PRO A 441 -35.99 4.10 7.97
N ASP A 442 -37.15 4.75 7.84
CA ASP A 442 -37.92 5.27 8.98
C ASP A 442 -38.46 4.16 9.90
N GLU A 443 -38.76 2.99 9.34
CA GLU A 443 -39.24 1.83 10.10
C GLU A 443 -38.07 0.96 10.60
N ALA A 444 -37.07 0.73 9.74
CA ALA A 444 -35.99 -0.21 10.02
C ALA A 444 -34.95 0.33 11.02
N ILE A 445 -34.57 1.62 10.93
CA ILE A 445 -33.51 2.18 11.78
C ILE A 445 -33.87 2.09 13.27
N PRO A 446 -35.08 2.46 13.73
CA PRO A 446 -35.47 2.27 15.13
C PRO A 446 -35.38 0.81 15.61
N LEU A 447 -35.73 -0.14 14.73
CA LEU A 447 -35.65 -1.58 15.05
C LEU A 447 -34.20 -2.08 15.11
N VAL A 448 -33.30 -1.58 14.26
CA VAL A 448 -31.85 -1.87 14.36
C VAL A 448 -31.28 -1.35 15.67
N VAL A 449 -31.66 -0.14 16.09
CA VAL A 449 -31.23 0.43 17.39
C VAL A 449 -31.77 -0.41 18.54
N ASN A 450 -33.04 -0.84 18.48
CA ASN A 450 -33.60 -1.73 19.50
C ASN A 450 -32.87 -3.08 19.58
N LEU A 451 -32.57 -3.69 18.43
CA LEU A 451 -31.76 -4.92 18.36
C LEU A 451 -30.39 -4.70 19.01
N PHE A 452 -29.71 -3.60 18.66
CA PHE A 452 -28.41 -3.26 19.23
C PHE A 452 -28.47 -3.12 20.76
N ASP A 453 -29.41 -2.32 21.27
CA ASP A 453 -29.57 -2.07 22.69
C ASP A 453 -29.84 -3.37 23.47
N LYS A 454 -30.52 -4.36 22.86
CA LYS A 454 -30.71 -5.68 23.46
C LYS A 454 -29.47 -6.57 23.33
N ALA A 455 -28.81 -6.56 22.18
CA ALA A 455 -27.66 -7.42 21.93
C ALA A 455 -26.43 -7.00 22.74
N ILE A 456 -26.25 -5.71 23.03
CA ILE A 456 -25.11 -5.21 23.81
C ILE A 456 -25.20 -5.55 25.31
N GLU A 457 -26.38 -5.94 25.80
CA GLU A 457 -26.57 -6.47 27.17
C GLU A 457 -26.09 -7.92 27.34
N VAL A 458 -25.85 -8.64 26.23
CA VAL A 458 -25.37 -10.02 26.28
C VAL A 458 -23.89 -10.03 26.64
N GLU A 459 -23.50 -10.78 27.66
CA GLU A 459 -22.12 -10.94 28.08
C GLU A 459 -21.60 -12.38 27.83
N PRO A 460 -20.49 -12.55 27.08
CA PRO A 460 -19.75 -11.52 26.35
C PRO A 460 -20.50 -11.06 25.10
N ALA A 461 -20.33 -9.78 24.74
CA ALA A 461 -20.95 -9.16 23.58
C ALA A 461 -20.61 -9.94 22.29
N GLY A 462 -21.58 -10.09 21.39
CA GLY A 462 -21.44 -10.85 20.15
C GLY A 462 -21.43 -10.00 18.88
N PRO A 463 -21.37 -10.63 17.69
CA PRO A 463 -21.42 -9.92 16.42
C PRO A 463 -22.75 -9.18 16.18
N PHE A 464 -23.85 -9.59 16.82
CA PHE A 464 -25.14 -8.90 16.76
C PHE A 464 -25.17 -7.55 17.50
N SER A 465 -24.20 -7.25 18.36
CA SER A 465 -24.06 -5.92 18.97
C SER A 465 -22.97 -5.07 18.33
N HIS A 466 -22.15 -5.64 17.44
CA HIS A 466 -21.05 -4.93 16.78
C HIS A 466 -21.26 -4.95 15.27
N VAL A 467 -21.00 -6.07 14.62
CA VAL A 467 -21.03 -6.22 13.14
C VAL A 467 -22.40 -5.91 12.55
N VAL A 468 -23.46 -6.54 13.04
CA VAL A 468 -24.81 -6.41 12.44
C VAL A 468 -25.31 -4.95 12.45
N PRO A 469 -25.42 -4.27 13.60
CA PRO A 469 -26.02 -2.93 13.64
C PRO A 469 -25.12 -1.85 13.03
N THR A 470 -23.80 -1.94 13.19
CA THR A 470 -22.87 -0.91 12.68
C THR A 470 -22.82 -0.87 11.16
N PHE A 471 -22.98 -2.02 10.50
CA PHE A 471 -22.99 -2.07 9.05
C PHE A 471 -24.41 -2.16 8.44
N ALA A 472 -25.46 -2.33 9.25
CA ALA A 472 -26.85 -2.29 8.79
C ALA A 472 -27.26 -0.90 8.29
N ILE A 473 -26.68 0.17 8.86
CA ILE A 473 -27.02 1.54 8.49
C ILE A 473 -25.92 2.06 7.55
N PRO A 474 -26.24 2.44 6.30
CA PRO A 474 -25.26 2.98 5.37
C PRO A 474 -24.79 4.38 5.80
N LEU A 475 -23.50 4.67 5.59
CA LEU A 475 -22.88 5.98 5.85
C LEU A 475 -22.71 6.84 4.60
N ASP A 476 -23.11 6.37 3.42
CA ASP A 476 -22.93 7.15 2.20
C ASP A 476 -23.84 8.40 2.16
N ASP A 477 -23.30 9.48 1.60
CA ASP A 477 -23.90 10.83 1.62
C ASP A 477 -25.28 10.90 0.92
N LYS A 478 -25.64 9.88 0.12
CA LYS A 478 -26.90 9.82 -0.63
C LYS A 478 -27.99 9.02 0.09
N SER A 479 -27.65 8.09 0.97
CA SER A 479 -28.61 7.21 1.66
C SER A 479 -28.62 7.36 3.19
N ALA A 480 -27.61 7.99 3.79
CA ALA A 480 -27.58 8.22 5.22
C ALA A 480 -28.59 9.33 5.61
N THR A 481 -29.75 8.93 6.10
CA THR A 481 -30.68 9.86 6.75
C THR A 481 -30.04 10.45 8.01
N GLU A 482 -30.46 11.64 8.42
CA GLU A 482 -30.03 12.23 9.70
C GLU A 482 -30.31 11.27 10.87
N ALA A 483 -31.43 10.55 10.82
CA ALA A 483 -31.79 9.50 11.76
C ALA A 483 -30.75 8.35 11.77
N GLY A 484 -30.31 7.89 10.60
CA GLY A 484 -29.28 6.86 10.47
C GLY A 484 -27.93 7.28 11.07
N ARG A 485 -27.50 8.53 10.81
CA ARG A 485 -26.28 9.09 11.40
C ARG A 485 -26.35 9.20 12.92
N LYS A 486 -27.49 9.64 13.47
CA LYS A 486 -27.74 9.68 14.91
C LYS A 486 -27.73 8.29 15.53
N ALA A 487 -28.37 7.32 14.87
CA ALA A 487 -28.39 5.92 15.31
C ALA A 487 -26.98 5.31 15.34
N LEU A 488 -26.20 5.45 14.28
CA LEU A 488 -24.81 4.97 14.25
C LEU A 488 -23.94 5.65 15.30
N SER A 489 -24.10 6.96 15.49
CA SER A 489 -23.39 7.70 16.54
C SER A 489 -23.70 7.15 17.94
N HIS A 490 -24.97 6.85 18.22
CA HIS A 490 -25.39 6.18 19.46
C HIS A 490 -24.76 4.78 19.61
N ILE A 491 -24.82 3.97 18.55
CA ILE A 491 -24.25 2.61 18.54
C ILE A 491 -22.76 2.65 18.84
N TYR A 492 -21.98 3.45 18.11
CA TYR A 492 -20.53 3.54 18.31
C TYR A 492 -20.15 4.12 19.67
N ALA A 493 -20.86 5.16 20.14
CA ALA A 493 -20.64 5.70 21.49
C ALA A 493 -20.84 4.60 22.55
N THR A 494 -21.94 3.85 22.44
CA THR A 494 -22.29 2.80 23.40
C THR A 494 -21.33 1.61 23.35
N ILE A 495 -20.91 1.16 22.16
CA ILE A 495 -19.88 0.12 21.98
C ILE A 495 -18.58 0.52 22.70
N ASN A 496 -18.11 1.75 22.46
CA ASN A 496 -16.86 2.21 23.06
C ASN A 496 -16.97 2.41 24.57
N GLN A 497 -18.12 2.87 25.07
CA GLN A 497 -18.35 3.05 26.50
C GLN A 497 -18.48 1.73 27.25
N ARG A 498 -19.22 0.75 26.71
CA ARG A 498 -19.59 -0.48 27.41
C ARG A 498 -18.59 -1.61 27.24
N THR A 499 -18.06 -1.78 26.04
CA THR A 499 -17.21 -2.93 25.71
C THR A 499 -15.81 -2.52 25.29
N GLN A 500 -15.54 -1.22 25.15
CA GLN A 500 -14.30 -0.71 24.53
C GLN A 500 -14.08 -1.31 23.14
N GLY A 501 -15.16 -1.57 22.40
CA GLY A 501 -15.13 -2.25 21.11
C GLY A 501 -14.90 -3.76 21.17
N ARG A 502 -14.82 -4.38 22.35
CA ARG A 502 -14.58 -5.82 22.48
C ARG A 502 -15.86 -6.62 22.25
N TRP A 503 -15.73 -7.71 21.52
CA TRP A 503 -16.80 -8.69 21.30
C TRP A 503 -16.21 -10.09 21.11
N GLN A 504 -17.05 -11.10 21.01
CA GLN A 504 -16.62 -12.49 20.85
C GLN A 504 -17.31 -13.14 19.64
N ASN A 505 -16.52 -13.84 18.82
CA ASN A 505 -17.00 -14.78 17.81
C ASN A 505 -16.79 -16.23 18.30
N LYS A 506 -16.99 -17.25 17.44
CA LYS A 506 -16.84 -18.64 17.89
C LYS A 506 -15.40 -19.04 18.22
N GLN A 507 -14.40 -18.32 17.73
CA GLN A 507 -12.99 -18.65 17.92
C GLN A 507 -12.32 -17.85 19.03
N ARG A 508 -12.57 -16.55 19.10
CA ARG A 508 -11.80 -15.66 19.96
C ARG A 508 -12.55 -14.37 20.30
N SER A 509 -11.96 -13.66 21.25
CA SER A 509 -12.26 -12.26 21.50
C SER A 509 -11.72 -11.42 20.34
N GLN A 510 -12.53 -10.49 19.88
CA GLN A 510 -12.24 -9.53 18.82
C GLN A 510 -12.35 -8.13 19.42
N ARG A 511 -11.70 -7.15 18.78
CA ARG A 511 -11.90 -5.74 19.09
C ARG A 511 -12.22 -5.01 17.80
N TRP A 512 -13.25 -4.19 17.81
CA TRP A 512 -13.54 -3.25 16.74
C TRP A 512 -14.35 -2.06 17.28
N PRO A 513 -13.67 -0.96 17.62
CA PRO A 513 -14.30 0.24 18.16
C PRO A 513 -14.96 1.12 17.08
N GLY A 514 -14.61 0.92 15.80
CA GLY A 514 -15.17 1.65 14.66
C GLY A 514 -14.95 3.17 14.74
N LEU A 515 -13.77 3.61 15.19
CA LEU A 515 -13.50 5.03 15.47
C LEU A 515 -13.64 5.91 14.21
N THR A 516 -13.19 5.42 13.06
CA THR A 516 -13.30 6.12 11.77
C THR A 516 -14.77 6.29 11.40
N PHE A 517 -15.54 5.20 11.46
CA PHE A 517 -16.96 5.20 11.12
C PHE A 517 -17.79 6.02 12.12
N PHE A 518 -17.37 6.09 13.38
CA PHE A 518 -17.97 6.97 14.37
C PHE A 518 -17.78 8.46 13.97
N CYS A 519 -16.57 8.83 13.53
CA CYS A 519 -16.34 10.19 13.02
C CYS A 519 -17.14 10.48 11.73
N MET A 520 -17.27 9.50 10.83
CA MET A 520 -18.13 9.63 9.64
C MET A 520 -19.60 9.84 10.02
N ALA A 521 -20.11 9.07 10.99
CA ALA A 521 -21.49 9.21 11.46
C ALA A 521 -21.77 10.60 12.06
N GLN A 522 -20.81 11.15 12.80
CA GLN A 522 -20.92 12.48 13.43
C GLN A 522 -20.79 13.63 12.42
N SER A 523 -19.81 13.54 11.50
CA SER A 523 -19.53 14.60 10.53
C SER A 523 -20.44 14.58 9.31
N GLY A 524 -20.99 13.41 8.96
CA GLY A 524 -21.66 13.17 7.68
C GLY A 524 -20.71 13.08 6.48
N GLN A 525 -19.39 13.16 6.70
CA GLN A 525 -18.39 13.09 5.65
C GLN A 525 -17.87 11.66 5.50
N THR A 526 -17.71 11.18 4.26
CA THR A 526 -17.10 9.88 3.96
C THR A 526 -15.68 9.98 3.40
N ARG A 527 -15.24 11.20 3.07
CA ARG A 527 -13.87 11.54 2.64
C ARG A 527 -13.33 12.64 3.54
N ASP A 528 -12.02 12.67 3.74
CA ASP A 528 -11.33 13.67 4.55
C ASP A 528 -11.91 13.82 5.97
N VAL A 529 -12.34 12.69 6.55
CA VAL A 529 -13.07 12.65 7.82
C VAL A 529 -12.24 13.29 8.94
N PRO A 530 -12.72 14.35 9.60
CA PRO A 530 -12.03 14.93 10.74
C PRO A 530 -12.19 14.06 11.99
N LEU A 531 -11.21 14.12 12.89
CA LEU A 531 -11.33 13.51 14.22
C LEU A 531 -12.40 14.25 15.04
N CYS A 532 -13.48 13.58 15.43
CA CYS A 532 -14.52 14.19 16.26
C CYS A 532 -14.15 14.22 17.76
N PRO A 533 -14.74 15.13 18.56
CA PRO A 533 -14.44 15.26 19.99
C PRO A 533 -14.67 13.97 20.80
N GLU A 534 -15.70 13.21 20.48
CA GLU A 534 -16.06 11.97 21.18
C GLU A 534 -14.97 10.89 21.00
N VAL A 535 -14.51 10.70 19.76
CA VAL A 535 -13.41 9.76 19.47
C VAL A 535 -12.10 10.26 20.07
N SER A 536 -11.85 11.58 20.06
CA SER A 536 -10.68 12.14 20.76
C SER A 536 -10.69 11.82 22.26
N LYS A 537 -11.85 11.90 22.93
CA LYS A 537 -11.99 11.51 24.34
C LYS A 537 -11.69 10.02 24.56
N ILE A 538 -12.18 9.14 23.68
CA ILE A 538 -11.93 7.69 23.75
C ILE A 538 -10.43 7.39 23.62
N VAL A 539 -9.76 8.00 22.63
CA VAL A 539 -8.32 7.84 22.42
C VAL A 539 -7.52 8.39 23.61
N ALA A 540 -7.89 9.56 24.12
CA ALA A 540 -7.25 10.15 25.30
C ALA A 540 -7.40 9.27 26.54
N GLN A 541 -8.59 8.67 26.75
CA GLN A 541 -8.84 7.74 27.85
C GLN A 541 -7.99 6.47 27.72
N MET A 542 -7.93 5.88 26.52
CA MET A 542 -7.08 4.71 26.25
C MET A 542 -5.61 5.00 26.57
N ILE A 543 -5.11 6.16 26.13
CA ILE A 543 -3.75 6.63 26.41
C ILE A 543 -3.54 6.80 27.93
N ALA A 544 -4.46 7.50 28.61
CA ALA A 544 -4.37 7.74 30.04
C ALA A 544 -4.39 6.44 30.87
N GLN A 545 -5.14 5.43 30.42
CA GLN A 545 -5.20 4.10 31.04
C GLN A 545 -4.00 3.22 30.69
N ARG A 546 -3.15 3.62 29.74
CA ARG A 546 -2.02 2.82 29.24
C ARG A 546 -2.44 1.41 28.77
N ASP A 547 -3.61 1.28 28.15
CA ASP A 547 -4.06 0.00 27.57
C ASP A 547 -3.25 -0.29 26.28
N MET A 548 -2.04 -0.81 26.43
CA MET A 548 -1.11 -1.10 25.33
C MET A 548 -1.71 -2.04 24.30
N ALA A 549 -2.52 -3.02 24.74
CA ALA A 549 -3.21 -3.93 23.82
C ALA A 549 -4.21 -3.17 22.94
N TYR A 550 -4.93 -2.19 23.52
CA TYR A 550 -5.83 -1.35 22.73
C TYR A 550 -5.06 -0.44 21.77
N ILE A 551 -4.01 0.24 22.26
CA ILE A 551 -3.22 1.19 21.47
C ILE A 551 -2.60 0.46 20.26
N THR A 552 -1.97 -0.69 20.50
CA THR A 552 -1.36 -1.51 19.45
C THR A 552 -2.40 -2.01 18.45
N TRP A 553 -3.59 -2.41 18.90
CA TRP A 553 -4.68 -2.80 18.00
C TRP A 553 -5.15 -1.62 17.14
N VAL A 554 -5.37 -0.43 17.73
CA VAL A 554 -5.77 0.78 17.00
C VAL A 554 -4.74 1.10 15.92
N ILE A 555 -3.45 1.00 16.21
CA ILE A 555 -2.39 1.24 15.23
C ILE A 555 -2.42 0.22 14.09
N LYS A 556 -2.50 -1.08 14.42
CA LYS A 556 -2.38 -2.17 13.45
C LYS A 556 -3.60 -2.35 12.56
N GLU A 557 -4.79 -2.06 13.08
CA GLU A 557 -6.05 -2.29 12.37
C GLU A 557 -6.69 -0.96 11.96
N GLU A 558 -7.14 -0.14 12.92
CA GLU A 558 -7.91 1.07 12.63
C GLU A 558 -7.11 2.10 11.81
N LEU A 559 -5.89 2.44 12.25
CA LEU A 559 -5.05 3.42 11.56
C LEU A 559 -4.45 2.87 10.27
N ARG A 560 -4.17 1.56 10.20
CA ARG A 560 -3.78 0.92 8.94
C ARG A 560 -4.87 1.07 7.89
N ASN A 561 -6.11 0.75 8.25
CA ASN A 561 -7.25 0.86 7.34
C ASN A 561 -7.43 2.32 6.90
N ALA A 562 -7.38 3.26 7.84
CA ALA A 562 -7.47 4.69 7.54
C ALA A 562 -6.34 5.18 6.62
N LEU A 563 -5.07 4.97 6.97
CA LEU A 563 -3.93 5.59 6.26
C LEU A 563 -3.50 4.83 5.00
N VAL A 564 -3.60 3.50 4.99
CA VAL A 564 -3.05 2.66 3.90
C VAL A 564 -4.14 2.20 2.94
N GLU A 565 -5.29 1.79 3.47
CA GLU A 565 -6.33 1.17 2.64
C GLU A 565 -7.28 2.21 2.04
N PHE A 566 -7.67 3.22 2.82
CA PHE A 566 -8.67 4.20 2.42
C PHE A 566 -8.16 5.63 2.14
N GLY A 567 -6.96 5.96 2.62
CA GLY A 567 -6.43 7.32 2.49
C GLY A 567 -7.15 8.38 3.34
N TYR A 568 -7.74 8.00 4.48
CA TYR A 568 -8.30 8.92 5.48
C TYR A 568 -7.19 9.55 6.33
N TYR A 569 -6.28 10.28 5.68
CA TYR A 569 -5.05 10.81 6.27
C TYR A 569 -5.32 11.76 7.44
N GLN A 570 -6.32 12.64 7.33
CA GLN A 570 -6.65 13.60 8.39
C GLN A 570 -7.05 12.90 9.70
N PHE A 571 -7.96 11.93 9.63
CA PHE A 571 -8.35 11.11 10.79
C PHE A 571 -7.16 10.31 11.34
N GLY A 572 -6.48 9.56 10.47
CA GLY A 572 -5.43 8.64 10.90
C GLY A 572 -4.23 9.35 11.54
N PHE A 573 -3.75 10.44 10.94
CA PHE A 573 -2.67 11.23 11.51
C PHE A 573 -3.08 12.00 12.76
N ALA A 574 -4.36 12.40 12.91
CA ALA A 574 -4.83 13.05 14.14
C ALA A 574 -4.76 12.12 15.35
N ILE A 575 -5.20 10.86 15.21
CA ILE A 575 -5.08 9.87 16.29
C ILE A 575 -3.61 9.52 16.53
N LEU A 576 -2.85 9.26 15.47
CA LEU A 576 -1.43 8.93 15.61
C LEU A 576 -0.65 10.04 16.31
N LYS A 577 -0.96 11.31 16.01
CA LYS A 577 -0.42 12.49 16.69
C LYS A 577 -0.67 12.47 18.20
N MET A 578 -1.84 12.02 18.65
CA MET A 578 -2.13 11.89 20.08
C MET A 578 -1.25 10.83 20.73
N ILE A 579 -1.02 9.69 20.06
CA ILE A 579 -0.19 8.60 20.57
C ILE A 579 1.30 9.01 20.62
N VAL A 580 1.83 9.60 19.54
CA VAL A 580 3.27 9.92 19.44
C VAL A 580 3.70 11.07 20.34
N ARG A 581 2.76 11.86 20.86
CA ARG A 581 3.01 12.92 21.84
C ARG A 581 3.35 12.40 23.23
N GLU A 582 3.08 11.13 23.51
CA GLU A 582 3.37 10.48 24.79
C GLU A 582 4.68 9.69 24.69
N PRO A 583 5.81 10.22 25.20
CA PRO A 583 7.12 9.61 24.99
C PRO A 583 7.18 8.17 25.50
N GLU A 584 6.53 7.88 26.62
CA GLU A 584 6.51 6.54 27.22
C GLU A 584 5.81 5.50 26.33
N LEU A 585 4.77 5.88 25.60
CA LEU A 585 4.08 4.98 24.67
C LEU A 585 4.97 4.68 23.46
N VAL A 586 5.65 5.71 22.94
CA VAL A 586 6.54 5.60 21.77
C VAL A 586 7.76 4.74 22.05
N GLN A 587 8.17 4.61 23.33
CA GLN A 587 9.26 3.72 23.74
C GLN A 587 8.81 2.27 23.97
N GLU A 588 7.50 2.01 24.09
CA GLU A 588 7.01 0.64 24.22
C GLU A 588 7.26 -0.13 22.91
N PRO A 589 7.95 -1.29 22.94
CA PRO A 589 8.36 -2.01 21.73
C PRO A 589 7.25 -2.36 20.73
N SER A 590 6.10 -2.86 21.20
CA SER A 590 4.96 -3.24 20.37
C SER A 590 4.26 -2.03 19.72
N VAL A 591 4.12 -0.92 20.46
CA VAL A 591 3.57 0.35 19.95
C VAL A 591 4.54 0.94 18.95
N ARG A 592 5.81 1.05 19.31
CA ARG A 592 6.90 1.54 18.45
C ARG A 592 6.95 0.78 17.13
N GLN A 593 6.96 -0.54 17.17
CA GLN A 593 6.99 -1.36 15.97
C GLN A 593 5.72 -1.20 15.15
N GLY A 594 4.55 -1.14 15.78
CA GLY A 594 3.28 -0.87 15.11
C GLY A 594 3.29 0.45 14.35
N ILE A 595 3.81 1.52 14.95
CA ILE A 595 3.95 2.85 14.32
C ILE A 595 4.91 2.76 13.13
N ILE A 596 6.05 2.09 13.30
CA ILE A 596 7.03 1.89 12.24
C ILE A 596 6.37 1.17 11.07
N ASP A 597 5.75 0.02 11.30
CA ASP A 597 5.14 -0.79 10.24
C ASP A 597 4.01 -0.04 9.52
N LEU A 598 3.15 0.65 10.27
CA LEU A 598 2.06 1.47 9.75
C LEU A 598 2.59 2.59 8.84
N LEU A 599 3.50 3.41 9.35
CA LEU A 599 4.02 4.55 8.62
C LEU A 599 4.92 4.14 7.46
N SER A 600 5.64 3.01 7.56
CA SER A 600 6.42 2.46 6.44
C SER A 600 5.52 2.06 5.28
N ARG A 601 4.36 1.45 5.57
CA ARG A 601 3.34 1.14 4.55
C ARG A 601 2.74 2.40 3.95
N ALA A 602 2.34 3.36 4.79
CA ALA A 602 1.79 4.64 4.31
C ALA A 602 2.81 5.41 3.45
N TYR A 603 4.10 5.38 3.81
CA TYR A 603 5.18 6.06 3.10
C TYR A 603 5.36 5.56 1.66
N VAL A 604 5.04 4.29 1.39
CA VAL A 604 5.07 3.73 0.03
C VAL A 604 4.05 4.42 -0.89
N TYR A 605 2.89 4.81 -0.35
CA TYR A 605 1.81 5.41 -1.12
C TYR A 605 1.87 6.95 -1.10
N GLU A 606 2.13 7.56 0.06
CA GLU A 606 2.11 9.00 0.27
C GLU A 606 3.35 9.47 1.07
N PRO A 607 4.55 9.43 0.47
CA PRO A 607 5.79 9.75 1.17
C PRO A 607 5.80 11.18 1.73
N GLU A 608 5.31 12.17 0.97
CA GLU A 608 5.29 13.58 1.38
C GLU A 608 4.45 13.83 2.64
N LEU A 609 3.27 13.19 2.72
CA LEU A 609 2.39 13.32 3.89
C LEU A 609 3.03 12.70 5.14
N VAL A 610 3.69 11.55 4.99
CA VAL A 610 4.40 10.90 6.08
C VAL A 610 5.62 11.72 6.51
N GLU A 611 6.40 12.28 5.58
CA GLU A 611 7.53 13.17 5.92
C GLU A 611 7.08 14.39 6.72
N ASN A 612 6.05 15.08 6.25
CA ASN A 612 5.47 16.21 6.97
C ASN A 612 4.99 15.80 8.37
N PHE A 613 4.37 14.62 8.50
CA PHE A 613 3.98 14.09 9.81
C PHE A 613 5.20 13.85 10.73
N LEU A 614 6.27 13.25 10.20
CA LEU A 614 7.50 12.99 10.96
C LEU A 614 8.17 14.29 11.42
N GLU A 615 8.23 15.29 10.55
CA GLU A 615 8.82 16.60 10.86
C GLU A 615 8.02 17.35 11.92
N VAL A 616 6.70 17.51 11.72
CA VAL A 616 5.82 18.25 12.63
C VAL A 616 5.80 17.65 14.04
N ASN A 617 5.98 16.33 14.16
CA ASN A 617 6.01 15.63 15.44
C ASN A 617 7.42 15.30 15.94
N GLN A 618 8.46 15.83 15.30
CA GLN A 618 9.87 15.65 15.69
C GLN A 618 10.30 14.17 15.80
N LEU A 619 9.70 13.31 14.98
CA LEU A 619 10.02 11.88 14.88
C LEU A 619 11.18 11.58 13.91
N VAL A 620 11.90 12.63 13.49
CA VAL A 620 13.02 12.57 12.53
C VAL A 620 14.26 11.88 13.10
N ASN A 621 14.21 11.30 14.30
CA ASN A 621 15.29 10.53 14.92
C ASN A 621 15.24 9.04 14.49
N ASP A 622 15.77 8.11 15.29
CA ASP A 622 15.87 6.69 14.94
C ASP A 622 14.54 6.04 14.48
N MET A 623 13.39 6.53 14.95
CA MET A 623 12.07 6.07 14.48
C MET A 623 11.80 6.48 13.03
N GLY A 624 11.97 7.75 12.67
CA GLY A 624 11.86 8.22 11.29
C GLY A 624 12.86 7.49 10.38
N ARG A 625 14.03 7.11 10.92
CA ARG A 625 14.98 6.25 10.20
C ARG A 625 14.37 4.88 9.94
N ALA A 626 13.84 4.22 10.97
CA ALA A 626 13.21 2.92 10.83
C ALA A 626 12.04 2.95 9.84
N ILE A 627 11.20 4.00 9.85
CA ILE A 627 10.05 4.15 8.94
C ILE A 627 10.46 4.23 7.47
N ARG A 628 11.43 5.09 7.13
CA ARG A 628 11.88 5.25 5.75
C ARG A 628 12.59 4.00 5.23
N THR A 629 13.26 3.29 6.13
CA THR A 629 14.13 2.18 5.76
C THR A 629 13.36 0.85 5.66
N ASN A 630 12.39 0.63 6.53
CA ASN A 630 11.64 -0.63 6.62
C ASN A 630 10.85 -0.90 5.33
N ILE A 631 11.14 -2.03 4.66
CA ILE A 631 10.32 -2.50 3.54
C ILE A 631 9.13 -3.24 4.12
N PRO A 632 7.89 -2.82 3.82
CA PRO A 632 6.75 -3.60 4.24
C PRO A 632 6.80 -4.99 3.60
N THR A 633 6.90 -6.01 4.45
CA THR A 633 6.69 -7.41 4.06
C THR A 633 5.20 -7.62 3.89
N GLU A 634 4.74 -7.62 2.65
CA GLU A 634 3.34 -7.81 2.30
C GLU A 634 3.21 -9.01 1.38
N THR A 635 2.16 -9.78 1.62
CA THR A 635 1.69 -10.83 0.74
C THR A 635 0.67 -10.28 -0.25
N ILE A 636 0.27 -11.09 -1.24
CA ILE A 636 -0.86 -10.72 -2.11
C ILE A 636 -2.15 -10.68 -1.27
N GLY A 637 -2.28 -11.58 -0.27
CA GLY A 637 -3.31 -11.53 0.76
C GLY A 637 -3.44 -10.17 1.43
N ASP A 638 -2.33 -9.63 1.92
CA ASP A 638 -2.31 -8.34 2.62
C ASP A 638 -2.85 -7.19 1.76
N LEU A 639 -2.50 -7.18 0.47
CA LEU A 639 -2.90 -6.13 -0.47
C LEU A 639 -4.39 -6.20 -0.82
N VAL A 640 -4.92 -7.42 -0.98
CA VAL A 640 -6.26 -7.67 -1.52
C VAL A 640 -7.32 -7.77 -0.42
N ASN A 641 -7.01 -8.36 0.74
CA ASN A 641 -8.02 -8.83 1.70
C ASN A 641 -8.96 -7.72 2.19
N TYR A 642 -8.41 -6.64 2.75
CA TYR A 642 -9.24 -5.59 3.32
C TYR A 642 -10.04 -4.83 2.26
N ARG A 643 -9.41 -4.57 1.11
CA ARG A 643 -10.10 -3.99 -0.06
C ARG A 643 -11.21 -4.91 -0.58
N ALA A 644 -11.01 -6.22 -0.55
CA ALA A 644 -12.03 -7.19 -0.93
C ALA A 644 -13.22 -7.15 0.03
N ALA A 645 -12.97 -7.12 1.35
CA ALA A 645 -14.01 -7.00 2.35
C ALA A 645 -14.87 -5.76 2.09
N MET A 646 -14.22 -4.61 1.86
CA MET A 646 -14.90 -3.34 1.60
C MET A 646 -15.64 -3.32 0.27
N PHE A 647 -15.02 -3.82 -0.80
CA PHE A 647 -15.69 -3.99 -2.08
C PHE A 647 -16.95 -4.87 -1.95
N TRP A 648 -16.86 -5.98 -1.22
CA TRP A 648 -18.02 -6.83 -0.97
C TRP A 648 -19.09 -6.07 -0.20
N PHE A 649 -18.74 -5.33 0.84
CA PHE A 649 -19.69 -4.49 1.57
C PHE A 649 -20.33 -3.40 0.69
N GLU A 650 -19.60 -2.80 -0.24
CA GLU A 650 -20.15 -1.76 -1.10
C GLU A 650 -21.00 -2.35 -2.23
N VAL A 651 -20.54 -3.41 -2.89
CA VAL A 651 -21.25 -4.06 -4.01
C VAL A 651 -22.49 -4.82 -3.55
N LEU A 652 -22.38 -5.62 -2.48
CA LEU A 652 -23.54 -6.37 -1.97
C LEU A 652 -24.64 -5.45 -1.48
N VAL A 653 -24.30 -4.24 -1.07
CA VAL A 653 -25.21 -3.47 -0.25
C VAL A 653 -25.70 -2.20 -0.91
N ASN A 654 -24.88 -1.49 -1.66
CA ASN A 654 -25.29 -0.22 -2.27
C ASN A 654 -25.95 -0.42 -3.66
N ASN A 655 -25.66 -1.53 -4.35
CA ASN A 655 -26.17 -1.81 -5.70
C ASN A 655 -27.47 -2.64 -5.72
N HIS A 656 -28.45 -2.19 -4.92
CA HIS A 656 -29.68 -2.90 -4.56
C HIS A 656 -30.63 -3.28 -5.72
N ARG A 657 -30.48 -2.67 -6.91
CA ARG A 657 -31.26 -2.98 -8.13
C ARG A 657 -30.45 -3.67 -9.24
N SER A 658 -29.19 -3.96 -8.98
CA SER A 658 -28.32 -4.62 -9.96
C SER A 658 -28.68 -6.10 -10.09
N GLN A 659 -28.59 -6.62 -11.31
CA GLN A 659 -28.65 -8.06 -11.57
C GLN A 659 -27.61 -8.82 -10.73
N THR A 660 -26.43 -8.24 -10.55
CA THR A 660 -25.34 -8.73 -9.70
C THR A 660 -25.78 -9.01 -8.25
N PHE A 661 -26.67 -8.19 -7.68
CA PHE A 661 -27.20 -8.42 -6.33
C PHE A 661 -28.10 -9.65 -6.27
N GLN A 662 -29.10 -9.77 -7.15
CA GLN A 662 -30.03 -10.91 -7.15
C GLN A 662 -29.28 -12.24 -7.31
N SER A 663 -28.34 -12.23 -8.23
CA SER A 663 -27.35 -13.25 -8.46
C SER A 663 -26.52 -13.62 -7.21
N LEU A 664 -26.04 -12.64 -6.44
CA LEU A 664 -25.31 -12.87 -5.19
C LEU A 664 -26.21 -13.44 -4.09
N THR A 665 -27.44 -12.96 -3.96
CA THR A 665 -28.45 -13.55 -3.06
C THR A 665 -28.67 -15.02 -3.40
N TRP A 666 -28.69 -15.38 -4.69
CA TRP A 666 -28.73 -16.78 -5.09
C TRP A 666 -27.51 -17.58 -4.60
N VAL A 667 -26.29 -17.04 -4.71
CA VAL A 667 -25.07 -17.70 -4.18
C VAL A 667 -25.14 -17.90 -2.66
N PHE A 668 -25.67 -16.91 -1.93
CA PHE A 668 -25.88 -17.05 -0.48
C PHE A 668 -26.97 -18.07 -0.14
N ASN A 669 -28.04 -18.16 -0.92
CA ASN A 669 -29.04 -19.22 -0.79
C ASN A 669 -28.44 -20.63 -0.96
N GLN A 670 -27.37 -20.77 -1.75
CA GLN A 670 -26.65 -22.05 -1.88
C GLN A 670 -25.78 -22.40 -0.65
N LEU A 671 -25.60 -21.52 0.33
CA LEU A 671 -24.88 -21.86 1.58
C LEU A 671 -25.52 -23.05 2.31
N GLY A 672 -26.86 -23.12 2.30
CA GLY A 672 -27.61 -24.20 2.96
C GLY A 672 -27.31 -25.59 2.37
N THR A 673 -26.93 -25.64 1.09
CA THR A 673 -26.65 -26.89 0.36
C THR A 673 -25.15 -27.22 0.34
N CYS A 674 -24.26 -26.23 0.48
CA CYS A 674 -22.82 -26.42 0.46
C CYS A 674 -22.28 -27.17 1.67
N ASN A 675 -21.52 -28.24 1.43
CA ASN A 675 -20.95 -29.06 2.51
C ASN A 675 -19.61 -28.58 3.04
N ARG A 676 -18.89 -27.76 2.27
CA ARG A 676 -17.54 -27.29 2.55
C ARG A 676 -17.40 -25.86 2.03
N LEU A 677 -16.51 -25.09 2.63
CA LEU A 677 -16.22 -23.73 2.21
C LEU A 677 -15.71 -23.70 0.77
N GLU A 678 -14.85 -24.65 0.38
CA GLU A 678 -14.30 -24.73 -0.96
C GLU A 678 -15.38 -24.91 -2.03
N THR A 679 -16.43 -25.68 -1.72
CA THR A 679 -17.60 -25.83 -2.61
C THR A 679 -18.34 -24.51 -2.79
N TRP A 680 -18.54 -23.77 -1.70
CA TRP A 680 -19.21 -22.48 -1.76
C TRP A 680 -18.38 -21.42 -2.50
N VAL A 681 -17.07 -21.37 -2.26
CA VAL A 681 -16.13 -20.51 -3.01
C VAL A 681 -16.11 -20.87 -4.50
N THR A 682 -16.25 -22.16 -4.84
CA THR A 682 -16.38 -22.59 -6.24
C THR A 682 -17.65 -22.00 -6.87
N LEU A 683 -18.78 -22.05 -6.18
CA LEU A 683 -20.04 -21.44 -6.67
C LEU A 683 -19.91 -19.93 -6.83
N LEU A 684 -19.28 -19.25 -5.85
CA LEU A 684 -19.01 -17.82 -5.94
C LEU A 684 -18.14 -17.48 -7.15
N PHE A 685 -17.13 -18.30 -7.46
CA PHE A 685 -16.33 -18.12 -8.66
C PHE A 685 -17.12 -18.34 -9.95
N GLN A 686 -17.89 -19.43 -10.02
CA GLN A 686 -18.77 -19.72 -11.17
C GLN A 686 -19.75 -18.57 -11.41
N PHE A 687 -20.28 -18.01 -10.33
CA PHE A 687 -21.10 -16.82 -10.34
C PHE A 687 -20.37 -15.61 -10.94
N MET A 688 -19.18 -15.27 -10.44
CA MET A 688 -18.38 -14.17 -10.99
C MET A 688 -18.11 -14.35 -12.48
N VAL A 689 -17.88 -15.59 -12.94
CA VAL A 689 -17.75 -15.88 -14.37
C VAL A 689 -19.05 -15.56 -15.11
N ASN A 690 -20.20 -16.01 -14.63
CA ASN A 690 -21.49 -15.70 -15.25
C ASN A 690 -21.70 -14.17 -15.37
N GLU A 691 -21.36 -13.38 -14.34
CA GLU A 691 -21.45 -11.91 -14.40
C GLU A 691 -20.50 -11.28 -15.42
N ILE A 692 -19.31 -11.86 -15.60
CA ILE A 692 -18.36 -11.38 -16.62
C ILE A 692 -18.93 -11.57 -18.03
N TYR A 693 -19.66 -12.67 -18.27
CA TYR A 693 -20.29 -12.94 -19.56
C TYR A 693 -21.63 -12.20 -19.73
N GLY A 694 -22.34 -11.91 -18.63
CA GLY A 694 -23.69 -11.35 -18.66
C GLY A 694 -24.76 -12.40 -18.98
N GLU A 695 -24.38 -13.68 -19.02
CA GLU A 695 -25.26 -14.83 -19.27
C GLU A 695 -24.76 -16.06 -18.49
N PRO A 696 -25.63 -17.05 -18.18
CA PRO A 696 -25.22 -18.26 -17.47
C PRO A 696 -24.28 -19.13 -18.31
N VAL A 697 -23.03 -19.25 -17.85
CA VAL A 697 -21.99 -20.09 -18.44
C VAL A 697 -21.81 -21.39 -17.63
N PHE A 698 -21.93 -21.28 -16.32
CA PHE A 698 -22.07 -22.40 -15.40
C PHE A 698 -23.54 -22.45 -14.96
N ALA A 699 -24.19 -23.60 -15.19
CA ALA A 699 -25.58 -23.88 -14.87
C ALA A 699 -25.72 -24.51 -13.48
#